data_AF-A0A6P4AJ60-F1
#
_entry.id   AF-A0A6P4AJ60-F1
#
_cell.length_a   1.000
_cell.length_b   1.000
_cell.length_c   1.000
_cell.angle_alpha   90.00
_cell.angle_beta   90.00
_cell.angle_gamma   90.00
#
_symmetry.space_group_name_H-M   'P 1'
#
loop_
_entity.id
_entity.type
_entity.pdbx_description
1 polymer ?
#
loop_
_entity_poly.entity_id
_entity_poly.type
_entity_poly.pdbx_seq_one_letter_code
_entity_poly.pdbx_strand_id
1 'polypeptide(L)'
;MASIASAFGSSGLALLRAGKCFPARKLFLHSANCSSFNRRDSRSDYSSTRTMTTVLCRTGVAVPRAATEVVVEREVKSEEEKEEGDRVLRVGIICGGPSPERGISLNSARSVLDHVQGDNFQVSCYYIDSELNAYAISSAQVYSNTPADFDFKLESLAQGFQSLSDFAGHLAASVDIVFPVIHGQFGEDGDIQELLEEHNIPYVGTGSSECRQAFDKYNASLELNKLGFVTLPSFPVQRSGVNESELSKWFASNHLDPNSGKVVVKPARAGSSIGVKVAYGLDDSLKKANAIISEGIDDKVLLEVFIEGGNEFTTIVLDVGSGLDCHPVALLPTEVELQFHGSVDIREKDAIFNYRRKYLPTQQVAYHTPPRFPIDVIETIREGASLLFKQLGLSDFARIDGWFLPNSVNDSSLSDSKFGRTKWGTVIFTDINMISGMEQTSFLFQQASKVGFSHSNILHSIIHHACSRFPKLASFSSVSDDLSTTSESPSHREALPKSEAIRKVFVIFGGDTSERQVSLMSGTNVWLNLQAFDDLEVTPCLLAPATGYSSSNNSDEKDVGVTSRTVWSLPYSLVLRHTTEEVLDACIEAIEPARAALTSQLRNRVMNDVMDGLKTQSWFEGFDITDALPVRFSLEQWIELAKEVQATVFIAVHGGIGEDGTLQSLLEAKGVPYTGPGVMASKTCMDKVATSLALNHLANLGVLTINKDVRKKEDLLRIPTLDVWHDLTSNLQCETLCVKPARDGCSTGVARLWCSEDLSVYVKALEDHLLRIPPNSLSKAHGMIEMPNPPPERLIFEPFIETDEIIVSSKSTNYSGHQLRWKGESRWVEVTVGVIGKRGSMRSLSPSITVKESGDILSLEEKFQGGTGINLTPPPSSIISNEALNRSKQHIELIANTLQLEGFSRIDAFVNVDTGDVLVIEVNTVPGMTPSTVLIHQALAEQPPIYPHQFFRTLLDLGTERSI
;
A
#
# COMPACT_ATOMS: atom_id res chain seq x y z
N MET A 1 20.24 -45.31 -24.77
CA MET A 1 20.98 -46.06 -25.81
C MET A 1 21.76 -45.06 -26.66
N ALA A 2 23.06 -45.35 -26.89
CA ALA A 2 23.97 -44.88 -27.96
C ALA A 2 23.89 -43.39 -28.40
N SER A 3 24.87 -42.52 -28.10
CA SER A 3 26.26 -42.43 -28.62
C SER A 3 26.40 -41.54 -29.86
N ILE A 4 27.35 -40.57 -29.77
CA ILE A 4 28.28 -39.98 -30.78
C ILE A 4 28.53 -38.53 -30.30
N ALA A 5 29.64 -38.08 -29.69
CA ALA A 5 31.09 -38.24 -29.83
C ALA A 5 31.80 -37.16 -30.71
N SER A 6 32.61 -36.33 -30.02
CA SER A 6 33.83 -35.61 -30.46
C SER A 6 33.68 -34.39 -31.40
N ALA A 7 34.51 -33.32 -31.35
CA ALA A 7 35.90 -33.23 -30.92
C ALA A 7 36.37 -31.79 -30.55
N PHE A 8 37.24 -31.74 -29.52
CA PHE A 8 38.49 -31.00 -29.30
C PHE A 8 38.87 -29.72 -30.08
N GLY A 9 39.44 -28.76 -29.33
CA GLY A 9 40.38 -27.74 -29.83
C GLY A 9 40.92 -26.84 -28.72
N SER A 10 42.04 -27.22 -28.11
CA SER A 10 42.82 -26.49 -27.11
C SER A 10 43.75 -25.45 -27.76
N SER A 11 44.04 -24.35 -27.05
CA SER A 11 45.36 -23.71 -27.03
C SER A 11 45.43 -22.67 -25.91
N GLY A 12 46.37 -22.88 -24.98
CA GLY A 12 46.78 -21.90 -24.00
C GLY A 12 47.99 -21.11 -24.46
N LEU A 13 48.24 -19.96 -23.84
CA LEU A 13 49.58 -19.40 -23.71
C LEU A 13 49.69 -18.58 -22.42
N ALA A 14 50.80 -18.80 -21.72
CA ALA A 14 51.14 -18.28 -20.41
C ALA A 14 52.05 -17.04 -20.49
N LEU A 15 52.37 -16.52 -19.29
CA LEU A 15 53.63 -15.84 -18.88
C LEU A 15 53.76 -14.31 -19.09
N LEU A 16 53.77 -13.53 -17.99
CA LEU A 16 54.97 -13.01 -17.27
C LEU A 16 54.78 -11.65 -16.56
N ARG A 17 54.96 -11.70 -15.23
CA ARG A 17 55.76 -10.82 -14.33
C ARG A 17 56.00 -9.33 -14.68
N ALA A 18 55.66 -8.46 -13.72
CA ALA A 18 56.54 -7.58 -12.91
C ALA A 18 55.64 -6.51 -12.24
N GLY A 19 55.71 -6.12 -10.95
CA GLY A 19 56.78 -6.15 -9.96
C GLY A 19 57.26 -4.72 -9.68
N LYS A 20 56.89 -4.14 -8.51
CA LYS A 20 57.59 -3.15 -7.64
C LYS A 20 56.56 -2.29 -6.86
N CYS A 21 56.37 -2.50 -5.56
CA CYS A 21 57.14 -1.99 -4.39
C CYS A 21 56.78 -0.55 -3.94
N PHE A 22 56.09 -0.49 -2.77
CA PHE A 22 56.23 0.41 -1.59
C PHE A 22 57.37 1.47 -1.59
N PRO A 23 57.29 2.60 -0.81
CA PRO A 23 56.86 2.58 0.60
C PRO A 23 56.17 3.82 1.21
N ALA A 24 55.69 3.63 2.43
CA ALA A 24 55.26 4.64 3.41
C ALA A 24 56.40 5.55 3.91
N ARG A 25 56.07 6.77 4.39
CA ARG A 25 56.71 7.43 5.55
C ARG A 25 56.01 8.74 6.01
N LYS A 26 55.61 8.71 7.29
CA LYS A 26 55.82 9.68 8.41
C LYS A 26 55.46 11.18 8.28
N LEU A 27 54.62 11.59 9.26
CA LEU A 27 54.70 12.73 10.19
C LEU A 27 55.28 14.07 9.71
N PHE A 28 54.55 15.17 9.96
CA PHE A 28 55.04 16.28 10.80
C PHE A 28 53.87 17.14 11.34
N LEU A 29 53.88 17.33 12.66
CA LEU A 29 53.20 18.42 13.39
C LEU A 29 53.90 19.75 13.11
N HIS A 30 53.17 20.85 12.99
CA HIS A 30 53.54 22.11 13.66
C HIS A 30 52.36 23.08 13.82
N SER A 31 52.17 23.44 15.08
CA SER A 31 51.44 24.58 15.65
C SER A 31 52.09 25.92 15.30
N ALA A 32 51.28 26.99 15.28
CA ALA A 32 51.54 28.31 15.90
C ALA A 32 50.69 29.36 15.16
N ASN A 33 49.69 29.99 15.78
CA ASN A 33 49.69 30.99 16.86
C ASN A 33 49.52 32.43 16.31
N CYS A 34 48.48 33.05 16.85
CA CYS A 34 48.45 34.43 17.37
C CYS A 34 48.15 35.64 16.48
N SER A 35 47.40 36.52 17.17
CA SER A 35 47.27 37.98 17.09
C SER A 35 46.35 38.53 15.99
N SER A 36 45.09 38.84 16.33
CA SER A 36 44.62 40.06 17.03
C SER A 36 44.83 41.33 16.21
N PHE A 37 43.74 42.01 15.81
CA PHE A 37 43.60 43.43 16.11
C PHE A 37 42.14 43.89 16.00
N ASN A 38 41.87 44.87 16.84
CA ASN A 38 40.61 45.36 17.35
C ASN A 38 39.97 46.46 16.47
N ARG A 39 38.66 46.64 16.68
CA ARG A 39 37.90 47.91 16.80
C ARG A 39 37.27 48.62 15.58
N ARG A 40 35.93 48.69 15.70
CA ARG A 40 35.04 49.88 15.82
C ARG A 40 34.42 50.52 14.58
N ASP A 41 33.08 50.58 14.69
CA ASP A 41 32.16 51.71 14.46
C ASP A 41 32.19 52.40 13.08
N SER A 42 31.09 52.35 12.34
CA SER A 42 29.99 53.33 12.48
C SER A 42 29.00 53.28 11.30
N ARG A 43 27.82 53.83 11.59
CA ARG A 43 26.54 53.87 10.88
C ARG A 43 26.54 54.54 9.49
N SER A 44 25.45 54.24 8.79
CA SER A 44 24.57 55.13 8.00
C SER A 44 24.67 55.11 6.46
N ASP A 45 23.59 54.59 5.88
CA ASP A 45 22.65 55.25 4.96
C ASP A 45 22.97 55.56 3.49
N TYR A 46 22.04 55.03 2.67
CA TYR A 46 21.42 55.56 1.46
C TYR A 46 22.20 55.64 0.13
N SER A 47 21.86 54.65 -0.70
CA SER A 47 21.29 54.75 -2.05
C SER A 47 22.12 55.24 -3.26
N SER A 48 21.94 54.43 -4.31
CA SER A 48 21.79 54.78 -5.73
C SER A 48 23.00 54.67 -6.69
N THR A 49 22.92 53.60 -7.48
CA THR A 49 23.16 53.47 -8.94
C THR A 49 24.58 53.40 -9.54
N ARG A 50 24.81 52.19 -10.10
CA ARG A 50 25.37 51.84 -11.42
C ARG A 50 26.84 52.17 -11.71
N THR A 51 27.67 51.12 -11.78
CA THR A 51 28.44 50.82 -12.99
C THR A 51 28.73 49.32 -13.10
N MET A 52 28.54 48.76 -14.29
CA MET A 52 28.71 47.35 -14.61
C MET A 52 30.19 46.97 -14.65
N THR A 53 30.53 45.79 -14.11
CA THR A 53 31.73 45.05 -14.50
C THR A 53 31.34 43.58 -14.71
N THR A 54 31.43 43.16 -15.96
CA THR A 54 31.14 41.82 -16.48
C THR A 54 32.16 40.80 -15.96
N VAL A 55 31.72 39.74 -15.30
CA VAL A 55 32.52 38.52 -15.08
C VAL A 55 31.68 37.34 -15.56
N LEU A 56 32.24 36.60 -16.53
CA LEU A 56 31.63 35.43 -17.16
C LEU A 56 31.28 34.37 -16.10
N CYS A 57 30.00 34.04 -16.00
CA CYS A 57 29.51 32.91 -15.22
C CYS A 57 29.34 31.70 -16.16
N ARG A 58 30.05 30.61 -15.85
CA ARG A 58 29.77 29.27 -16.41
C ARG A 58 28.46 28.79 -15.82
N THR A 59 27.56 28.34 -16.69
CA THR A 59 26.20 27.87 -16.40
C THR A 59 26.22 26.52 -15.69
N GLY A 60 26.03 26.53 -14.37
CA GLY A 60 25.44 25.43 -13.62
C GLY A 60 24.01 25.82 -13.26
N VAL A 61 23.04 25.02 -13.67
CA VAL A 61 21.61 25.30 -13.50
C VAL A 61 21.21 24.94 -12.07
N ALA A 62 20.88 25.95 -11.26
CA ALA A 62 20.21 25.77 -9.98
C ALA A 62 18.69 25.85 -10.21
N VAL A 63 17.96 24.86 -9.73
CA VAL A 63 16.49 24.82 -9.73
C VAL A 63 15.97 25.90 -8.76
N PRO A 64 14.97 26.72 -9.14
CA PRO A 64 14.41 27.71 -8.23
C PRO A 64 13.56 27.03 -7.15
N ARG A 65 13.88 27.31 -5.88
CA ARG A 65 13.09 26.92 -4.70
C ARG A 65 11.69 27.54 -4.79
N ALA A 66 10.66 26.71 -4.91
CA ALA A 66 9.29 27.12 -4.56
C ALA A 66 9.22 27.18 -3.03
N ALA A 67 8.90 28.36 -2.49
CA ALA A 67 8.65 28.53 -1.06
C ALA A 67 7.25 27.97 -0.76
N THR A 68 7.18 26.69 -0.40
CA THR A 68 6.02 26.16 0.30
C THR A 68 6.22 26.50 1.77
N GLU A 69 5.43 27.45 2.29
CA GLU A 69 5.34 27.64 3.74
C GLU A 69 4.89 26.32 4.34
N VAL A 70 5.81 25.64 5.05
CA VAL A 70 5.41 24.73 6.11
C VAL A 70 4.48 25.56 6.97
N VAL A 71 3.24 25.11 7.13
CA VAL A 71 2.31 25.67 8.10
C VAL A 71 2.91 25.38 9.48
N VAL A 72 3.88 26.20 9.86
CA VAL A 72 4.24 26.43 11.25
C VAL A 72 3.11 27.32 11.72
N GLU A 73 2.06 26.70 12.26
CA GLU A 73 1.06 27.44 13.01
C GLU A 73 1.79 28.26 14.08
N ARG A 74 1.69 29.58 13.90
CA ARG A 74 1.97 30.69 14.81
C ARG A 74 2.89 30.37 16.00
N GLU A 75 4.04 31.04 16.02
CA GLU A 75 4.73 31.38 17.28
C GLU A 75 3.73 31.99 18.27
N VAL A 76 3.23 31.17 19.20
CA VAL A 76 2.51 31.67 20.37
C VAL A 76 3.57 32.27 21.28
N LYS A 77 3.68 33.61 21.22
CA LYS A 77 4.37 34.36 22.26
C LYS A 77 3.73 33.98 23.59
N SER A 78 4.60 33.64 24.54
CA SER A 78 4.30 33.46 25.95
C SER A 78 3.47 34.63 26.50
N GLU A 79 2.16 34.43 26.62
CA GLU A 79 1.35 35.14 27.59
C GLU A 79 0.83 34.07 28.56
N GLU A 80 1.44 34.05 29.74
CA GLU A 80 0.90 33.41 30.92
C GLU A 80 -0.46 34.05 31.21
N GLU A 81 -1.56 33.35 30.95
CA GLU A 81 -2.79 33.43 31.74
C GLU A 81 -3.77 32.31 31.33
N LYS A 82 -4.37 31.69 32.35
CA LYS A 82 -5.16 30.45 32.31
C LYS A 82 -6.52 30.64 31.65
N GLU A 83 -6.84 29.78 30.69
CA GLU A 83 -8.18 29.21 30.49
C GLU A 83 -8.01 27.71 30.16
N GLU A 84 -8.50 26.82 31.04
CA GLU A 84 -8.60 25.37 30.81
C GLU A 84 -9.73 25.11 29.80
N GLY A 85 -9.42 25.31 28.52
CA GLY A 85 -10.18 24.78 27.39
C GLY A 85 -9.54 23.49 26.87
N ASP A 86 -10.34 22.64 26.25
CA ASP A 86 -9.98 21.31 25.73
C ASP A 86 -8.70 21.38 24.88
N ARG A 87 -7.59 20.87 25.42
CA ARG A 87 -6.28 20.97 24.77
C ARG A 87 -6.18 19.85 23.74
N VAL A 88 -5.99 20.19 22.47
CA VAL A 88 -5.73 19.23 21.39
C VAL A 88 -4.37 18.54 21.62
N LEU A 89 -4.30 17.22 21.50
CA LEU A 89 -3.05 16.47 21.67
C LEU A 89 -2.20 16.53 20.39
N ARG A 90 -0.94 16.98 20.49
CA ARG A 90 -0.03 17.03 19.34
C ARG A 90 0.73 15.71 19.20
N VAL A 91 0.49 15.00 18.11
CA VAL A 91 1.07 13.68 17.84
C VAL A 91 2.09 13.77 16.69
N GLY A 92 3.33 13.35 16.92
CA GLY A 92 4.36 13.25 15.90
C GLY A 92 4.43 11.85 15.30
N ILE A 93 4.06 11.65 14.04
CA ILE A 93 4.26 10.38 13.33
C ILE A 93 5.65 10.37 12.70
N ILE A 94 6.46 9.36 13.01
CA ILE A 94 7.77 9.15 12.36
C ILE A 94 7.69 7.90 11.50
N CYS A 95 8.02 8.01 10.23
CA CYS A 95 8.04 6.88 9.30
C CYS A 95 9.33 6.85 8.46
N GLY A 96 9.48 5.83 7.62
CA GLY A 96 10.68 5.62 6.82
C GLY A 96 11.57 4.51 7.40
N GLY A 97 12.86 4.82 7.56
CA GLY A 97 13.90 3.97 8.13
C GLY A 97 14.87 3.37 7.09
N PRO A 98 16.00 2.79 7.54
CA PRO A 98 17.00 2.17 6.68
C PRO A 98 16.59 0.79 6.15
N SER A 99 15.55 0.18 6.74
CA SER A 99 15.07 -1.14 6.37
C SER A 99 14.46 -1.17 4.96
N PRO A 100 14.59 -2.29 4.22
CA PRO A 100 13.78 -2.55 3.02
C PRO A 100 12.26 -2.51 3.25
N GLU A 101 11.81 -2.55 4.50
CA GLU A 101 10.39 -2.44 4.92
C GLU A 101 9.84 -1.01 4.87
N ARG A 102 10.63 -0.03 4.41
CA ARG A 102 10.28 1.40 4.32
C ARG A 102 8.94 1.69 3.63
N GLY A 103 8.55 0.90 2.62
CA GLY A 103 7.24 1.02 1.98
C GLY A 103 6.08 0.69 2.92
N ILE A 104 6.25 -0.28 3.82
CA ILE A 104 5.28 -0.63 4.86
C ILE A 104 5.18 0.52 5.88
N SER A 105 6.31 1.11 6.27
CA SER A 105 6.34 2.30 7.15
C SER A 105 5.53 3.46 6.57
N LEU A 106 5.66 3.74 5.27
CA LEU A 106 4.91 4.81 4.60
C LEU A 106 3.40 4.53 4.54
N ASN A 107 3.01 3.29 4.18
CA ASN A 107 1.58 2.92 4.14
C ASN A 107 0.94 2.94 5.52
N SER A 108 1.65 2.46 6.54
CA SER A 108 1.22 2.53 7.93
C SER A 108 1.06 3.99 8.39
N ALA A 109 2.02 4.87 8.06
CA ALA A 109 1.94 6.29 8.40
C ALA A 109 0.74 7.00 7.75
N ARG A 110 0.44 6.68 6.48
CA ARG A 110 -0.76 7.20 5.78
C ARG A 110 -2.03 6.80 6.51
N SER A 111 -2.15 5.53 6.84
CA SER A 111 -3.33 4.99 7.54
C SER A 111 -3.49 5.59 8.94
N VAL A 112 -2.40 5.75 9.70
CA VAL A 112 -2.45 6.40 11.02
C VAL A 112 -2.88 7.86 10.87
N LEU A 113 -2.32 8.59 9.90
CA LEU A 113 -2.72 9.98 9.62
C LEU A 113 -4.22 10.08 9.26
N ASP A 114 -4.71 9.23 8.34
CA ASP A 114 -6.10 9.22 7.87
C ASP A 114 -7.10 9.01 9.03
N HIS A 115 -6.74 8.19 10.03
CA HIS A 115 -7.69 7.78 11.08
C HIS A 115 -7.48 8.48 12.43
N VAL A 116 -6.36 9.16 12.64
CA VAL A 116 -6.06 9.88 13.90
C VAL A 116 -6.30 11.39 13.78
N GLN A 117 -5.99 12.00 12.63
CA GLN A 117 -6.15 13.45 12.46
C GLN A 117 -7.62 13.85 12.64
N GLY A 118 -7.88 14.79 13.57
CA GLY A 118 -9.24 15.23 13.89
C GLY A 118 -9.28 16.27 15.00
N ASP A 119 -10.45 16.50 15.58
CA ASP A 119 -10.66 17.55 16.59
C ASP A 119 -9.82 17.35 17.87
N ASN A 120 -9.52 16.10 18.23
CA ASN A 120 -8.78 15.75 19.44
C ASN A 120 -7.26 15.60 19.22
N PHE A 121 -6.82 15.39 17.98
CA PHE A 121 -5.41 15.12 17.65
C PHE A 121 -4.92 16.00 16.50
N GLN A 122 -3.81 16.70 16.75
CA GLN A 122 -3.06 17.43 15.73
C GLN A 122 -1.83 16.61 15.32
N VAL A 123 -1.80 16.12 14.09
CA VAL A 123 -0.72 15.25 13.61
C VAL A 123 0.35 16.05 12.86
N SER A 124 1.62 15.86 13.23
CA SER A 124 2.79 16.30 12.47
C SER A 124 3.56 15.09 11.96
N CYS A 125 4.06 15.15 10.72
CA CYS A 125 4.71 14.02 10.07
C CYS A 125 6.22 14.24 9.91
N TYR A 126 7.00 13.19 10.14
CA TYR A 126 8.44 13.18 10.03
C TYR A 126 8.92 11.93 9.28
N TYR A 127 10.01 12.07 8.56
CA TYR A 127 10.60 11.01 7.76
C TYR A 127 12.07 10.79 8.10
N ILE A 128 12.48 9.53 8.10
CA ILE A 128 13.87 9.12 8.23
C ILE A 128 14.27 8.34 6.97
N ASP A 129 15.30 8.81 6.28
CA ASP A 129 15.76 8.18 5.04
C ASP A 129 16.66 6.96 5.30
N SER A 130 17.14 6.33 4.23
CA SER A 130 17.98 5.13 4.34
C SER A 130 19.37 5.37 4.92
N GLU A 131 19.80 6.64 4.98
CA GLU A 131 21.07 7.07 5.55
C GLU A 131 20.91 7.63 6.98
N LEU A 132 19.71 7.49 7.57
CA LEU A 132 19.34 8.00 8.89
C LEU A 132 19.32 9.53 9.00
N ASN A 133 19.16 10.24 7.88
CA ASN A 133 18.85 11.66 7.94
C ASN A 133 17.36 11.85 8.23
N ALA A 134 17.03 12.79 9.11
CA ALA A 134 15.67 13.08 9.52
C ALA A 134 15.14 14.36 8.86
N TYR A 135 13.84 14.38 8.57
CA TYR A 135 13.17 15.48 7.88
C TYR A 135 11.77 15.72 8.46
N ALA A 136 11.40 16.99 8.60
CA ALA A 136 9.99 17.37 8.76
C ALA A 136 9.32 17.42 7.38
N ILE A 137 8.14 16.81 7.28
CA ILE A 137 7.39 16.66 6.02
C ILE A 137 5.95 17.14 6.20
N SER A 138 5.35 17.60 5.11
CA SER A 138 3.90 17.86 5.08
C SER A 138 3.12 16.55 5.06
N SER A 139 1.88 16.58 5.55
CA SER A 139 0.94 15.45 5.45
C SER A 139 0.71 15.01 4.01
N ALA A 140 0.73 15.95 3.05
CA ALA A 140 0.62 15.65 1.62
C ALA A 140 1.74 14.74 1.09
N GLN A 141 2.96 14.85 1.63
CA GLN A 141 4.10 14.03 1.18
C GLN A 141 3.96 12.56 1.58
N VAL A 142 3.23 12.23 2.64
CA VAL A 142 2.97 10.84 3.08
C VAL A 142 2.19 10.05 2.03
N TYR A 143 1.46 10.73 1.15
CA TYR A 143 0.75 10.10 0.04
C TYR A 143 1.65 9.77 -1.16
N SER A 144 2.97 10.01 -1.09
CA SER A 144 3.89 9.59 -2.16
C SER A 144 3.79 8.09 -2.42
N ASN A 145 4.10 7.73 -3.66
CA ASN A 145 3.70 6.47 -4.25
C ASN A 145 4.57 5.30 -3.80
N THR A 146 5.88 5.47 -3.90
CA THR A 146 6.91 4.51 -3.49
C THR A 146 7.93 5.20 -2.60
N PRO A 147 8.76 4.45 -1.84
CA PRO A 147 9.86 5.06 -1.09
C PRO A 147 10.79 5.90 -1.97
N ALA A 148 10.96 5.52 -3.24
CA ALA A 148 11.74 6.29 -4.20
C ALA A 148 11.06 7.58 -4.66
N ASP A 149 9.74 7.55 -4.92
CA ASP A 149 8.95 8.77 -5.18
C ASP A 149 9.07 9.74 -4.00
N PHE A 150 9.09 9.20 -2.79
CA PHE A 150 9.30 9.94 -1.57
C PHE A 150 10.69 10.60 -1.51
N ASP A 151 11.75 9.81 -1.63
CA ASP A 151 13.15 10.29 -1.61
C ASP A 151 13.38 11.37 -2.67
N PHE A 152 12.84 11.18 -3.87
CA PHE A 152 12.93 12.15 -4.95
C PHE A 152 12.28 13.49 -4.59
N LYS A 153 11.11 13.47 -3.94
CA LYS A 153 10.39 14.68 -3.54
C LYS A 153 11.01 15.37 -2.33
N LEU A 154 11.70 14.60 -1.49
CA LEU A 154 12.32 15.06 -0.24
C LEU A 154 13.26 16.26 -0.44
N GLU A 155 14.15 16.19 -1.46
CA GLU A 155 15.17 17.21 -1.75
C GLU A 155 14.56 18.60 -2.06
N SER A 156 13.31 18.64 -2.52
CA SER A 156 12.65 19.85 -2.99
C SER A 156 11.69 20.50 -1.97
N LEU A 157 11.22 19.74 -0.99
CA LEU A 157 10.07 20.12 -0.16
C LEU A 157 10.28 19.94 1.36
N ALA A 158 11.28 19.15 1.79
CA ALA A 158 11.43 18.81 3.20
C ALA A 158 12.46 19.69 3.92
N GLN A 159 12.22 19.95 5.21
CA GLN A 159 13.20 20.59 6.08
C GLN A 159 14.02 19.51 6.78
N GLY A 160 15.24 19.28 6.29
CA GLY A 160 16.18 18.35 6.90
C GLY A 160 16.77 18.88 8.20
N PHE A 161 16.99 17.98 9.17
CA PHE A 161 17.72 18.26 10.40
C PHE A 161 19.21 17.97 10.20
N GLN A 162 20.09 18.70 10.91
CA GLN A 162 21.55 18.51 10.79
C GLN A 162 22.02 17.22 11.47
N SER A 163 21.29 16.74 12.47
CA SER A 163 21.56 15.52 13.20
C SER A 163 20.26 14.94 13.81
N LEU A 164 20.29 13.66 14.20
CA LEU A 164 19.20 13.03 14.94
C LEU A 164 18.96 13.70 16.31
N SER A 165 19.99 14.29 16.93
CA SER A 165 19.83 15.04 18.18
C SER A 165 19.09 16.36 17.96
N ASP A 166 19.37 17.08 16.87
CA ASP A 166 18.61 18.29 16.51
C ASP A 166 17.14 17.95 16.20
N PHE A 167 16.92 16.82 15.52
CA PHE A 167 15.58 16.28 15.26
C PHE A 167 14.83 15.96 16.56
N ALA A 168 15.47 15.24 17.50
CA ALA A 168 14.87 14.95 18.80
C ALA A 168 14.60 16.23 19.60
N GLY A 169 15.51 17.21 19.56
CA GLY A 169 15.30 18.53 20.16
C GLY A 169 14.08 19.27 19.58
N HIS A 170 13.85 19.15 18.27
CA HIS A 170 12.65 19.67 17.63
C HIS A 170 11.39 18.94 18.10
N LEU A 171 11.37 17.60 18.09
CA LEU A 171 10.24 16.79 18.55
C LEU A 171 9.84 17.15 19.98
N ALA A 172 10.81 17.27 20.89
CA ALA A 172 10.58 17.64 22.29
C ALA A 172 9.89 19.00 22.46
N ALA A 173 9.99 19.90 21.47
CA ALA A 173 9.35 21.20 21.48
C ALA A 173 8.01 21.23 20.70
N SER A 174 7.90 20.46 19.62
CA SER A 174 6.79 20.56 18.67
C SER A 174 5.63 19.60 18.95
N VAL A 175 5.88 18.45 19.59
CA VAL A 175 4.85 17.42 19.83
C VAL A 175 4.72 17.08 21.31
N ASP A 176 3.57 16.53 21.69
CA ASP A 176 3.32 16.03 23.04
C ASP A 176 3.70 14.54 23.15
N ILE A 177 3.41 13.74 22.12
CA ILE A 177 3.77 12.32 22.01
C ILE A 177 4.18 11.95 20.59
N VAL A 178 5.08 10.99 20.44
CA VAL A 178 5.51 10.44 19.16
C VAL A 178 4.88 9.06 18.92
N PHE A 179 4.35 8.82 17.72
CA PHE A 179 3.99 7.49 17.25
C PHE A 179 5.05 7.04 16.23
N PRO A 180 6.05 6.22 16.63
CA PRO A 180 7.02 5.67 15.71
C PRO A 180 6.37 4.58 14.86
N VAL A 181 6.30 4.81 13.56
CA VAL A 181 5.71 3.91 12.55
C VAL A 181 6.81 3.46 11.58
N ILE A 182 7.91 2.96 12.14
CA ILE A 182 9.06 2.42 11.40
C ILE A 182 9.10 0.91 11.59
N HIS A 183 9.17 0.17 10.48
CA HIS A 183 9.21 -1.31 10.48
C HIS A 183 10.63 -1.80 10.22
N GLY A 184 11.03 -2.88 10.89
CA GLY A 184 12.38 -3.44 10.81
C GLY A 184 13.43 -2.60 11.54
N GLN A 185 14.65 -2.56 10.98
CA GLN A 185 15.80 -1.86 11.58
C GLN A 185 15.50 -0.38 11.82
N PHE A 186 16.06 0.16 12.90
CA PHE A 186 15.85 1.48 13.47
C PHE A 186 14.47 1.71 14.11
N GLY A 187 13.48 0.85 13.85
CA GLY A 187 12.13 0.93 14.40
C GLY A 187 11.83 -0.14 15.46
N GLU A 188 11.91 -1.41 15.08
CA GLU A 188 11.59 -2.54 15.95
C GLU A 188 12.78 -3.04 16.77
N ASP A 189 14.00 -2.61 16.43
CA ASP A 189 15.24 -2.95 17.13
C ASP A 189 15.55 -2.05 18.32
N GLY A 190 14.78 -0.99 18.56
CA GLY A 190 14.89 -0.12 19.72
C GLY A 190 15.65 1.19 19.51
N ASP A 191 16.27 1.42 18.34
CA ASP A 191 17.16 2.57 18.15
C ASP A 191 16.42 3.92 18.16
N ILE A 192 15.25 4.03 17.50
CA ILE A 192 14.43 5.25 17.56
C ILE A 192 13.88 5.47 18.97
N GLN A 193 13.53 4.39 19.69
CA GLN A 193 13.04 4.49 21.06
C GLN A 193 14.13 4.99 22.00
N GLU A 194 15.37 4.51 21.85
CA GLU A 194 16.51 5.00 22.63
C GLU A 194 16.73 6.51 22.39
N LEU A 195 16.67 6.97 21.14
CA LEU A 195 16.75 8.40 20.82
C LEU A 195 15.67 9.23 21.53
N LEU A 196 14.42 8.73 21.56
CA LEU A 196 13.29 9.39 22.21
C LEU A 196 13.41 9.37 23.74
N GLU A 197 13.86 8.25 24.31
CA GLU A 197 14.13 8.07 25.75
C GLU A 197 15.22 9.04 26.24
N GLU A 198 16.34 9.16 25.51
CA GLU A 198 17.44 10.07 25.85
C GLU A 198 17.00 11.54 25.94
N HIS A 199 16.02 11.93 25.11
CA HIS A 199 15.50 13.30 25.05
C HIS A 199 14.20 13.47 25.87
N ASN A 200 13.78 12.45 26.62
CA ASN A 200 12.55 12.43 27.43
C ASN A 200 11.28 12.77 26.63
N ILE A 201 11.20 12.29 25.39
CA ILE A 201 10.05 12.47 24.50
C ILE A 201 9.08 11.30 24.72
N PRO A 202 7.83 11.55 25.12
CA PRO A 202 6.81 10.51 25.20
C PRO A 202 6.58 9.84 23.84
N TYR A 203 6.37 8.53 23.82
CA TYR A 203 6.11 7.81 22.58
C TYR A 203 5.23 6.58 22.76
N VAL A 204 4.56 6.15 21.69
CA VAL A 204 3.78 4.91 21.57
C VAL A 204 4.70 3.73 21.26
N GLY A 205 4.52 2.62 21.97
CA GLY A 205 5.23 1.35 21.75
C GLY A 205 6.15 0.97 22.90
N THR A 206 6.89 -0.12 22.66
CA THR A 206 7.76 -0.80 23.64
C THR A 206 9.08 -0.05 23.89
N GLY A 207 9.68 -0.21 25.07
CA GLY A 207 11.00 0.33 25.47
C GLY A 207 12.16 -0.14 24.61
N SER A 208 13.23 0.65 24.50
CA SER A 208 14.40 0.33 23.66
C SER A 208 15.09 -0.98 24.06
N SER A 209 15.22 -1.27 25.37
CA SER A 209 15.79 -2.51 25.89
C SER A 209 14.98 -3.75 25.50
N GLU A 210 13.67 -3.66 25.66
CA GLU A 210 12.72 -4.74 25.41
C GLU A 210 12.60 -5.01 23.90
N CYS A 211 12.59 -3.96 23.07
CA CYS A 211 12.68 -4.07 21.61
C CYS A 211 13.92 -4.86 21.18
N ARG A 212 15.12 -4.48 21.67
CA ARG A 212 16.37 -5.21 21.37
C ARG A 212 16.32 -6.68 21.76
N GLN A 213 15.66 -7.00 22.87
CA GLN A 213 15.53 -8.38 23.35
C GLN A 213 14.56 -9.20 22.49
N ALA A 214 13.42 -8.63 22.12
CA ALA A 214 12.35 -9.32 21.41
C ALA A 214 12.60 -9.43 19.89
N PHE A 215 13.24 -8.44 19.28
CA PHE A 215 13.41 -8.36 17.82
C PHE A 215 14.38 -9.40 17.25
N ASP A 216 15.41 -9.79 18.02
CA ASP A 216 16.32 -10.88 17.63
C ASP A 216 15.64 -12.24 17.89
N LYS A 217 15.16 -12.87 16.81
CA LYS A 217 14.39 -14.12 16.86
C LYS A 217 15.11 -15.27 17.58
N TYR A 218 16.44 -15.32 17.52
CA TYR A 218 17.20 -16.34 18.23
C TYR A 218 17.21 -16.07 19.74
N ASN A 219 17.46 -14.83 20.14
CA ASN A 219 17.46 -14.45 21.56
C ASN A 219 16.06 -14.56 22.17
N ALA A 220 15.03 -14.13 21.43
CA ALA A 220 13.64 -14.30 21.81
C ALA A 220 13.30 -15.78 22.03
N SER A 221 13.67 -16.67 21.10
CA SER A 221 13.47 -18.13 21.24
C SER A 221 14.18 -18.71 22.48
N LEU A 222 15.40 -18.26 22.79
CA LEU A 222 16.09 -18.68 24.01
C LEU A 222 15.33 -18.23 25.27
N GLU A 223 14.79 -17.02 25.28
CA GLU A 223 14.02 -16.49 26.40
C GLU A 223 12.68 -17.22 26.58
N LEU A 224 11.95 -17.43 25.49
CA LEU A 224 10.71 -18.24 25.48
C LEU A 224 10.94 -19.62 26.10
N ASN A 225 12.05 -20.27 25.74
CA ASN A 225 12.39 -21.58 26.30
C ASN A 225 12.70 -21.51 27.82
N LYS A 226 13.32 -20.44 28.32
CA LYS A 226 13.53 -20.23 29.77
C LYS A 226 12.21 -19.99 30.50
N LEU A 227 11.27 -19.30 29.86
CA LEU A 227 9.92 -19.04 30.35
C LEU A 227 9.01 -20.28 30.29
N GLY A 228 9.51 -21.40 29.74
CA GLY A 228 8.81 -22.67 29.69
C GLY A 228 7.91 -22.86 28.47
N PHE A 229 8.00 -21.99 27.46
CA PHE A 229 7.29 -22.18 26.19
C PHE A 229 7.95 -23.27 25.35
N VAL A 230 7.14 -23.95 24.53
CA VAL A 230 7.67 -24.77 23.44
C VAL A 230 8.29 -23.86 22.38
N THR A 231 9.54 -24.14 22.00
CA THR A 231 10.26 -23.43 20.94
C THR A 231 10.80 -24.39 19.91
N LEU A 232 10.99 -23.90 18.68
CA LEU A 232 11.61 -24.68 17.63
C LEU A 232 13.12 -24.79 17.86
N PRO A 233 13.71 -25.96 17.60
CA PRO A 233 15.15 -26.08 17.50
C PRO A 233 15.66 -25.14 16.41
N SER A 234 16.66 -24.33 16.76
CA SER A 234 17.25 -23.36 15.85
C SER A 234 18.77 -23.30 15.98
N PHE A 235 19.45 -22.88 14.92
CA PHE A 235 20.91 -22.77 14.84
C PHE A 235 21.32 -21.43 14.22
N PRO A 236 22.06 -20.57 14.92
CA PRO A 236 22.50 -19.29 14.39
C PRO A 236 23.75 -19.44 13.50
N VAL A 237 23.79 -18.67 12.42
CA VAL A 237 24.88 -18.54 11.47
C VAL A 237 25.29 -17.07 11.42
N GLN A 238 26.54 -16.77 11.71
CA GLN A 238 27.07 -15.41 11.77
C GLN A 238 28.08 -15.14 10.65
N ARG A 239 28.28 -13.87 10.31
CA ARG A 239 29.28 -13.42 9.33
C ARG A 239 30.72 -13.87 9.64
N SER A 240 31.05 -14.09 10.91
CA SER A 240 32.35 -14.62 11.35
C SER A 240 32.61 -16.06 10.89
N GLY A 241 31.62 -16.72 10.29
CA GLY A 241 31.70 -18.08 9.78
C GLY A 241 30.93 -19.07 10.66
N VAL A 242 30.68 -20.26 10.11
CA VAL A 242 29.98 -21.35 10.78
C VAL A 242 30.94 -22.51 11.00
N ASN A 243 30.85 -23.15 12.16
CA ASN A 243 31.49 -24.44 12.36
C ASN A 243 30.63 -25.54 11.72
N GLU A 244 30.99 -25.97 10.50
CA GLU A 244 30.27 -27.03 9.76
C GLU A 244 30.10 -28.32 10.59
N SER A 245 31.03 -28.61 11.50
CA SER A 245 30.92 -29.76 12.42
C SER A 245 29.79 -29.58 13.45
N GLU A 246 29.58 -28.37 13.95
CA GLU A 246 28.48 -28.07 14.87
C GLU A 246 27.13 -28.09 14.15
N LEU A 247 27.07 -27.54 12.95
CA LEU A 247 25.85 -27.61 12.13
C LEU A 247 25.49 -29.06 11.79
N SER A 248 26.48 -29.88 11.43
CA SER A 248 26.27 -31.32 11.17
C SER A 248 25.75 -32.05 12.41
N LYS A 249 26.26 -31.72 13.60
CA LYS A 249 25.76 -32.26 14.86
C LYS A 249 24.33 -31.81 15.14
N TRP A 250 24.00 -30.55 14.86
CA TRP A 250 22.66 -30.01 15.03
C TRP A 250 21.64 -30.68 14.10
N PHE A 251 22.00 -30.94 12.84
CA PHE A 251 21.16 -31.75 11.93
C PHE A 251 20.90 -33.14 12.51
N ALA A 252 21.96 -33.83 12.97
CA ALA A 252 21.84 -35.16 13.55
C ALA A 252 20.99 -35.19 14.83
N SER A 253 21.12 -34.19 15.73
CA SER A 253 20.34 -34.12 16.96
C SER A 253 18.87 -33.83 16.74
N ASN A 254 18.51 -33.18 15.64
CA ASN A 254 17.13 -32.87 15.26
C ASN A 254 16.53 -33.87 14.25
N HIS A 255 17.19 -35.02 14.05
CA HIS A 255 16.75 -36.07 13.13
C HIS A 255 16.59 -35.61 11.67
N LEU A 256 17.38 -34.63 11.23
CA LEU A 256 17.39 -34.13 9.87
C LEU A 256 18.45 -34.85 9.03
N ASP A 257 18.09 -35.24 7.80
CA ASP A 257 19.05 -35.82 6.85
C ASP A 257 20.08 -34.74 6.40
N PRO A 258 21.39 -35.01 6.44
CA PRO A 258 22.40 -34.03 6.06
C PRO A 258 22.35 -33.55 4.60
N ASN A 259 21.74 -34.31 3.69
CA ASN A 259 21.70 -33.98 2.26
C ASN A 259 20.32 -33.46 1.80
N SER A 260 19.26 -33.79 2.52
CA SER A 260 17.88 -33.55 2.10
C SER A 260 16.96 -33.05 3.22
N GLY A 261 17.46 -32.96 4.45
CA GLY A 261 16.72 -32.44 5.59
C GLY A 261 16.25 -31.01 5.36
N LYS A 262 14.96 -30.77 5.57
CA LYS A 262 14.30 -29.51 5.25
C LYS A 262 14.40 -28.53 6.42
N VAL A 263 14.90 -27.33 6.17
CA VAL A 263 15.01 -26.24 7.16
C VAL A 263 14.52 -24.93 6.57
N VAL A 264 14.16 -23.99 7.44
CA VAL A 264 13.93 -22.58 7.09
C VAL A 264 15.18 -21.79 7.42
N VAL A 265 15.67 -21.01 6.47
CA VAL A 265 16.79 -20.08 6.64
C VAL A 265 16.22 -18.67 6.61
N LYS A 266 16.36 -17.91 7.70
CA LYS A 266 15.79 -16.57 7.84
C LYS A 266 16.73 -15.59 8.54
N PRO A 267 16.68 -14.28 8.24
CA PRO A 267 17.37 -13.28 9.03
C PRO A 267 16.93 -13.31 10.50
N ALA A 268 17.84 -13.02 11.43
CA ALA A 268 17.51 -12.98 12.85
C ALA A 268 16.74 -11.69 13.21
N ARG A 269 17.05 -10.58 12.55
CA ARG A 269 16.60 -9.20 12.87
C ARG A 269 16.02 -8.48 11.64
N ALA A 270 15.24 -9.19 10.84
CA ALA A 270 14.43 -8.59 9.76
C ALA A 270 12.97 -9.05 9.84
N GLY A 271 12.05 -8.19 9.40
CA GLY A 271 10.62 -8.46 9.38
C GLY A 271 10.09 -8.95 8.02
N SER A 272 8.76 -9.01 7.93
CA SER A 272 8.01 -9.16 6.67
C SER A 272 8.39 -10.33 5.76
N SER A 273 8.99 -11.39 6.33
CA SER A 273 9.52 -12.54 5.60
C SER A 273 10.56 -12.21 4.52
N ILE A 274 11.21 -11.04 4.62
CA ILE A 274 12.28 -10.65 3.69
C ILE A 274 13.50 -11.55 3.94
N GLY A 275 14.06 -12.13 2.87
CA GLY A 275 15.21 -13.03 2.96
C GLY A 275 14.91 -14.45 3.47
N VAL A 276 13.65 -14.79 3.79
CA VAL A 276 13.28 -16.14 4.25
C VAL A 276 13.31 -17.14 3.08
N LYS A 277 14.06 -18.22 3.23
CA LYS A 277 14.26 -19.26 2.19
C LYS A 277 14.15 -20.65 2.82
N VAL A 278 13.44 -21.58 2.18
CA VAL A 278 13.49 -23.01 2.52
C VAL A 278 14.80 -23.58 1.99
N ALA A 279 15.52 -24.40 2.75
CA ALA A 279 16.77 -25.05 2.35
C ALA A 279 16.77 -26.56 2.62
N TYR A 280 17.64 -27.28 1.89
CA TYR A 280 17.73 -28.74 1.89
C TYR A 280 19.14 -29.25 2.19
N GLY A 281 19.31 -29.87 3.35
CA GLY A 281 20.61 -30.38 3.80
C GLY A 281 21.59 -29.26 4.18
N LEU A 282 22.80 -29.66 4.57
CA LEU A 282 23.84 -28.77 5.10
C LEU A 282 24.30 -27.74 4.07
N ASP A 283 24.66 -28.20 2.88
CA ASP A 283 25.28 -27.37 1.84
C ASP A 283 24.35 -26.26 1.35
N ASP A 284 23.09 -26.60 1.06
CA ASP A 284 22.10 -25.61 0.60
C ASP A 284 21.74 -24.62 1.72
N SER A 285 21.68 -25.07 2.98
CA SER A 285 21.43 -24.21 4.14
C SER A 285 22.52 -23.17 4.32
N LEU A 286 23.79 -23.59 4.29
CA LEU A 286 24.93 -22.66 4.37
C LEU A 286 25.00 -21.73 3.17
N LYS A 287 24.74 -22.24 1.96
CA LYS A 287 24.71 -21.41 0.75
C LYS A 287 23.65 -20.31 0.86
N LYS A 288 22.43 -20.64 1.30
CA LYS A 288 21.34 -19.67 1.46
C LYS A 288 21.59 -18.69 2.60
N ALA A 289 22.16 -19.15 3.72
CA ALA A 289 22.52 -18.28 4.83
C ALA A 289 23.62 -17.28 4.43
N ASN A 290 24.67 -17.75 3.77
CA ASN A 290 25.74 -16.89 3.25
C ASN A 290 25.22 -15.91 2.19
N ALA A 291 24.24 -16.31 1.37
CA ALA A 291 23.60 -15.42 0.41
C ALA A 291 22.94 -14.23 1.13
N ILE A 292 22.11 -14.48 2.15
CA ILE A 292 21.45 -13.43 2.96
C ILE A 292 22.50 -12.46 3.56
N ILE A 293 23.58 -13.00 4.14
CA ILE A 293 24.68 -12.19 4.73
C ILE A 293 25.38 -11.36 3.65
N SER A 294 25.65 -11.95 2.48
CA SER A 294 26.33 -11.27 1.37
C SER A 294 25.46 -10.22 0.66
N GLU A 295 24.14 -10.44 0.66
CA GLU A 295 23.12 -9.49 0.19
C GLU A 295 22.98 -8.29 1.16
N GLY A 296 23.57 -8.38 2.36
CA GLY A 296 23.55 -7.31 3.36
C GLY A 296 22.23 -7.21 4.12
N ILE A 297 21.38 -8.23 4.06
CA ILE A 297 20.06 -8.24 4.72
C ILE A 297 20.21 -8.32 6.24
N ASP A 298 21.08 -9.22 6.73
CA ASP A 298 21.41 -9.36 8.14
C ASP A 298 22.76 -10.08 8.29
N ASP A 299 23.53 -9.74 9.32
CA ASP A 299 24.81 -10.40 9.62
C ASP A 299 24.66 -11.65 10.52
N LYS A 300 23.45 -11.88 11.03
CA LYS A 300 23.04 -13.06 11.80
C LYS A 300 21.83 -13.71 11.14
N VAL A 301 21.97 -14.97 10.74
CA VAL A 301 20.94 -15.77 10.08
C VAL A 301 20.58 -16.96 10.97
N LEU A 302 19.31 -17.33 10.99
CA LEU A 302 18.78 -18.43 11.78
C LEU A 302 18.35 -19.59 10.86
N LEU A 303 18.80 -20.79 11.18
CA LEU A 303 18.29 -22.05 10.61
C LEU A 303 17.30 -22.65 11.60
N GLU A 304 16.08 -22.91 11.17
CA GLU A 304 15.03 -23.54 11.97
C GLU A 304 14.53 -24.82 11.30
N VAL A 305 14.12 -25.79 12.11
CA VAL A 305 13.44 -27.00 11.60
C VAL A 305 12.18 -26.58 10.84
N PHE A 306 12.01 -27.09 9.61
CA PHE A 306 10.79 -26.82 8.85
C PHE A 306 9.59 -27.54 9.50
N ILE A 307 8.54 -26.80 9.82
CA ILE A 307 7.31 -27.37 10.38
C ILE A 307 6.43 -27.89 9.24
N GLU A 308 6.27 -29.21 9.15
CA GLU A 308 5.32 -29.83 8.23
C GLU A 308 3.94 -29.99 8.87
N GLY A 309 2.88 -29.68 8.13
CA GLY A 309 1.49 -29.88 8.56
C GLY A 309 1.01 -28.93 9.68
N GLY A 310 1.77 -27.87 9.97
CA GLY A 310 1.36 -26.80 10.88
C GLY A 310 0.56 -25.71 10.18
N ASN A 311 -0.35 -25.09 10.92
CA ASN A 311 -1.12 -23.94 10.48
C ASN A 311 -0.55 -22.68 11.13
N GLU A 312 -0.18 -21.68 10.34
CA GLU A 312 0.32 -20.41 10.84
C GLU A 312 -0.83 -19.58 11.45
N PHE A 313 -0.54 -18.85 12.53
CA PHE A 313 -1.47 -17.92 13.14
C PHE A 313 -0.80 -16.60 13.50
N THR A 314 -1.60 -15.54 13.54
CA THR A 314 -1.21 -14.21 14.02
C THR A 314 -2.21 -13.73 15.04
N THR A 315 -1.75 -13.09 16.11
CA THR A 315 -2.62 -12.44 17.11
C THR A 315 -2.06 -11.09 17.51
N ILE A 316 -2.95 -10.10 17.60
CA ILE A 316 -2.65 -8.77 18.10
C ILE A 316 -2.91 -8.78 19.60
N VAL A 317 -1.97 -8.28 20.37
CA VAL A 317 -2.11 -8.07 21.80
C VAL A 317 -2.21 -6.58 22.06
N LEU A 318 -3.23 -6.17 22.82
CA LEU A 318 -3.41 -4.79 23.27
C LEU A 318 -3.18 -4.73 24.77
N ASP A 319 -2.45 -3.73 25.24
CA ASP A 319 -2.41 -3.42 26.66
C ASP A 319 -3.60 -2.53 27.01
N VAL A 320 -4.51 -3.06 27.83
CA VAL A 320 -5.71 -2.35 28.31
C VAL A 320 -5.58 -1.92 29.78
N GLY A 321 -4.35 -1.92 30.29
CA GLY A 321 -4.04 -1.50 31.65
C GLY A 321 -4.14 0.01 31.86
N SER A 322 -3.47 0.51 32.90
CA SER A 322 -3.45 1.94 33.21
C SER A 322 -2.08 2.36 33.71
N GLY A 323 -1.54 3.44 33.14
CA GLY A 323 -0.21 3.91 33.53
C GLY A 323 0.82 2.82 33.32
N LEU A 324 1.54 2.43 34.38
CA LEU A 324 2.56 1.39 34.31
C LEU A 324 2.02 -0.03 34.60
N ASP A 325 0.72 -0.18 34.91
CA ASP A 325 0.13 -1.49 35.09
C ASP A 325 -0.20 -2.10 33.72
N CYS A 326 0.46 -3.22 33.41
CA CYS A 326 0.30 -3.93 32.15
C CYS A 326 -0.77 -5.03 32.28
N HIS A 327 -1.85 -4.85 31.52
CA HIS A 327 -2.97 -5.78 31.41
C HIS A 327 -3.17 -6.17 29.92
N PRO A 328 -2.35 -7.09 29.40
CA PRO A 328 -2.44 -7.47 27.99
C PRO A 328 -3.65 -8.34 27.71
N VAL A 329 -4.37 -8.02 26.65
CA VAL A 329 -5.48 -8.81 26.10
C VAL A 329 -5.17 -9.13 24.64
N ALA A 330 -4.96 -10.42 24.37
CA ALA A 330 -4.88 -10.92 23.01
C ALA A 330 -6.26 -10.90 22.33
N LEU A 331 -6.32 -10.26 21.17
CA LEU A 331 -7.48 -10.24 20.29
C LEU A 331 -7.74 -11.63 19.68
N LEU A 332 -8.82 -11.74 18.89
CA LEU A 332 -9.13 -12.98 18.18
C LEU A 332 -8.00 -13.29 17.20
N PRO A 333 -7.29 -14.43 17.32
CA PRO A 333 -6.24 -14.79 16.38
C PRO A 333 -6.80 -14.95 14.96
N THR A 334 -5.91 -14.88 13.99
CA THR A 334 -6.19 -15.18 12.58
C THR A 334 -5.38 -16.40 12.17
N GLU A 335 -6.02 -17.39 11.57
CA GLU A 335 -5.34 -18.50 10.88
C GLU A 335 -4.96 -18.05 9.46
N VAL A 336 -3.72 -18.32 9.07
CA VAL A 336 -3.19 -18.05 7.73
C VAL A 336 -3.07 -19.37 6.98
N GLU A 337 -3.93 -19.56 5.98
CA GLU A 337 -3.96 -20.77 5.16
C GLU A 337 -3.36 -20.50 3.78
N LEU A 338 -2.36 -21.28 3.38
CA LEU A 338 -1.83 -21.24 2.00
C LEU A 338 -2.73 -22.08 1.08
N GLN A 339 -3.34 -21.43 0.08
CA GLN A 339 -4.19 -22.08 -0.92
C GLN A 339 -3.40 -22.39 -2.21
N PHE A 340 -3.61 -23.61 -2.73
CA PHE A 340 -3.00 -24.08 -3.98
C PHE A 340 -4.09 -24.57 -4.93
N HIS A 341 -4.16 -24.02 -6.14
CA HIS A 341 -5.13 -24.41 -7.17
C HIS A 341 -4.40 -24.94 -8.40
N GLY A 342 -4.57 -26.23 -8.73
CA GLY A 342 -4.03 -26.85 -9.95
C GLY A 342 -3.16 -28.09 -9.72
N SER A 343 -2.61 -28.64 -10.81
CA SER A 343 -1.66 -29.76 -10.77
C SER A 343 -0.34 -29.29 -10.17
N VAL A 344 -0.12 -29.64 -8.90
CA VAL A 344 1.03 -29.34 -8.04
C VAL A 344 2.35 -29.34 -8.83
N ASP A 345 2.90 -28.15 -9.12
CA ASP A 345 4.32 -28.05 -9.46
C ASP A 345 5.10 -28.40 -8.19
N ILE A 346 6.13 -29.24 -8.29
CA ILE A 346 6.89 -29.75 -7.12
C ILE A 346 7.49 -28.59 -6.30
N ARG A 347 7.71 -27.43 -6.95
CA ARG A 347 8.18 -26.18 -6.34
C ARG A 347 7.16 -25.50 -5.42
N GLU A 348 5.88 -25.85 -5.48
CA GLU A 348 4.82 -25.22 -4.67
C GLU A 348 4.63 -25.87 -3.29
N LYS A 349 5.14 -27.10 -3.08
CA LYS A 349 5.13 -27.77 -1.75
C LYS A 349 5.98 -27.07 -0.69
N ASP A 350 6.81 -26.11 -1.11
CA ASP A 350 7.72 -25.34 -0.25
C ASP A 350 7.32 -23.89 -0.11
N ALA A 351 6.13 -23.55 -0.58
CA ALA A 351 5.69 -22.18 -0.56
C ALA A 351 5.47 -21.71 0.89
N ILE A 352 6.00 -20.53 1.21
CA ILE A 352 5.94 -19.91 2.53
C ILE A 352 5.04 -18.68 2.49
N PHE A 353 4.60 -18.20 3.65
CA PHE A 353 3.91 -16.92 3.77
C PHE A 353 4.92 -15.76 3.67
N ASN A 354 5.23 -15.38 2.42
CA ASN A 354 6.24 -14.37 2.08
C ASN A 354 5.66 -12.95 2.00
N TYR A 355 6.54 -11.95 1.86
CA TYR A 355 6.18 -10.53 1.70
C TYR A 355 5.03 -10.30 0.70
N ARG A 356 5.15 -10.88 -0.51
CA ARG A 356 4.14 -10.75 -1.56
C ARG A 356 2.77 -11.24 -1.09
N ARG A 357 2.72 -12.37 -0.40
CA ARG A 357 1.47 -12.96 0.11
C ARG A 357 0.89 -12.19 1.30
N LYS A 358 1.74 -11.49 2.06
CA LYS A 358 1.36 -10.68 3.22
C LYS A 358 0.69 -9.36 2.84
N TYR A 359 1.17 -8.70 1.78
CA TYR A 359 0.82 -7.30 1.49
C TYR A 359 0.19 -7.08 0.11
N LEU A 360 0.08 -8.12 -0.74
CA LEU A 360 -0.52 -7.97 -2.07
C LEU A 360 -1.73 -8.89 -2.24
N PRO A 361 -2.80 -8.43 -2.92
CA PRO A 361 -3.94 -9.27 -3.28
C PRO A 361 -3.50 -10.56 -3.98
N THR A 362 -3.85 -11.70 -3.39
CA THR A 362 -3.50 -13.02 -3.91
C THR A 362 -4.55 -14.05 -3.50
N GLN A 363 -4.88 -14.97 -4.39
CA GLN A 363 -5.69 -16.15 -4.08
C GLN A 363 -4.85 -17.31 -3.52
N GLN A 364 -3.56 -17.07 -3.26
CA GLN A 364 -2.67 -18.09 -2.69
C GLN A 364 -2.73 -18.17 -1.17
N VAL A 365 -3.47 -17.26 -0.53
CA VAL A 365 -3.63 -17.19 0.92
C VAL A 365 -5.08 -16.92 1.23
N ALA A 366 -5.59 -17.52 2.30
CA ALA A 366 -6.85 -17.16 2.92
C ALA A 366 -6.66 -16.91 4.42
N TYR A 367 -7.38 -15.91 4.93
CA TYR A 367 -7.33 -15.51 6.33
C TYR A 367 -8.64 -15.82 7.05
N HIS A 368 -8.56 -16.59 8.14
CA HIS A 368 -9.71 -17.01 8.92
C HIS A 368 -9.67 -16.39 10.32
N THR A 369 -10.61 -15.47 10.60
CA THR A 369 -10.72 -14.79 11.91
C THR A 369 -12.15 -14.88 12.46
N PRO A 370 -12.42 -15.63 13.54
CA PRO A 370 -11.47 -16.44 14.33
C PRO A 370 -10.91 -17.63 13.53
N PRO A 371 -9.82 -18.28 13.94
CA PRO A 371 -9.28 -19.42 13.22
C PRO A 371 -10.26 -20.60 13.28
N ARG A 372 -10.05 -21.63 12.46
CA ARG A 372 -10.85 -22.87 12.47
C ARG A 372 -10.32 -23.90 13.48
N PHE A 373 -9.46 -23.47 14.40
CA PHE A 373 -8.89 -24.31 15.44
C PHE A 373 -9.92 -24.63 16.53
N PRO A 374 -9.72 -25.69 17.33
CA PRO A 374 -10.50 -25.93 18.54
C PRO A 374 -10.43 -24.74 19.52
N ILE A 375 -11.52 -24.46 20.23
CA ILE A 375 -11.63 -23.32 21.17
C ILE A 375 -10.50 -23.32 22.20
N ASP A 376 -10.12 -24.47 22.74
CA ASP A 376 -9.03 -24.57 23.71
C ASP A 376 -7.66 -24.22 23.12
N VAL A 377 -7.45 -24.47 21.83
CA VAL A 377 -6.25 -24.02 21.11
C VAL A 377 -6.28 -22.50 20.95
N ILE A 378 -7.44 -21.93 20.59
CA ILE A 378 -7.63 -20.47 20.48
C ILE A 378 -7.32 -19.78 21.81
N GLU A 379 -7.86 -20.29 22.93
CA GLU A 379 -7.58 -19.73 24.25
C GLU A 379 -6.11 -19.92 24.65
N THR A 380 -5.50 -21.07 24.34
CA THR A 380 -4.05 -21.28 24.61
C THR A 380 -3.19 -20.27 23.84
N ILE A 381 -3.57 -19.94 22.60
CA ILE A 381 -2.90 -18.89 21.81
C ILE A 381 -3.05 -17.53 22.51
N ARG A 382 -4.28 -17.17 22.91
CA ARG A 382 -4.57 -15.86 23.54
C ARG A 382 -3.86 -15.71 24.90
N GLU A 383 -3.94 -16.73 25.75
CA GLU A 383 -3.27 -16.77 27.05
C GLU A 383 -1.75 -16.70 26.89
N GLY A 384 -1.19 -17.47 25.95
CA GLY A 384 0.23 -17.49 25.67
C GLY A 384 0.75 -16.15 25.15
N ALA A 385 0.05 -15.55 24.19
CA ALA A 385 0.39 -14.25 23.64
C ALA A 385 0.35 -13.14 24.71
N SER A 386 -0.68 -13.13 25.55
CA SER A 386 -0.80 -12.16 26.66
C SER A 386 0.30 -12.36 27.71
N LEU A 387 0.66 -13.61 28.02
CA LEU A 387 1.76 -13.93 28.93
C LEU A 387 3.12 -13.49 28.37
N LEU A 388 3.37 -13.74 27.08
CA LEU A 388 4.60 -13.31 26.39
C LEU A 388 4.73 -11.80 26.38
N PHE A 389 3.65 -11.09 26.06
CA PHE A 389 3.61 -9.63 26.07
C PHE A 389 4.08 -9.08 27.43
N LYS A 390 3.52 -9.61 28.53
CA LYS A 390 3.87 -9.19 29.88
C LYS A 390 5.30 -9.57 30.28
N GLN A 391 5.73 -10.79 29.95
CA GLN A 391 7.05 -11.30 30.36
C GLN A 391 8.21 -10.65 29.59
N LEU A 392 7.98 -10.22 28.36
CA LEU A 392 8.96 -9.49 27.56
C LEU A 392 8.92 -7.97 27.79
N GLY A 393 8.04 -7.49 28.67
CA GLY A 393 7.93 -6.05 28.98
C GLY A 393 7.41 -5.21 27.82
N LEU A 394 6.61 -5.80 26.94
CA LEU A 394 6.04 -5.07 25.80
C LEU A 394 5.02 -4.03 26.29
N SER A 395 4.82 -2.98 25.49
CA SER A 395 3.92 -1.86 25.84
C SER A 395 2.98 -1.49 24.70
N ASP A 396 1.80 -1.00 25.08
CA ASP A 396 0.71 -0.50 24.22
C ASP A 396 0.07 -1.56 23.30
N PHE A 397 0.83 -2.11 22.35
CA PHE A 397 0.37 -3.20 21.49
C PHE A 397 1.53 -3.96 20.84
N ALA A 398 1.27 -5.18 20.38
CA ALA A 398 2.24 -5.99 19.65
C ALA A 398 1.55 -6.98 18.71
N ARG A 399 2.26 -7.43 17.68
CA ARG A 399 1.84 -8.56 16.83
C ARG A 399 2.67 -9.79 17.15
N ILE A 400 2.01 -10.87 17.55
CA ILE A 400 2.64 -12.14 17.87
C ILE A 400 2.21 -13.19 16.84
N ASP A 401 3.19 -13.79 16.17
CA ASP A 401 3.00 -14.82 15.16
C ASP A 401 3.47 -16.19 15.69
N GLY A 402 2.87 -17.25 15.16
CA GLY A 402 3.19 -18.61 15.57
C GLY A 402 2.56 -19.69 14.70
N TRP A 403 2.67 -20.91 15.19
CA TRP A 403 2.22 -22.13 14.50
C TRP A 403 1.40 -22.99 15.45
N PHE A 404 0.28 -23.50 14.94
CA PHE A 404 -0.45 -24.60 15.56
C PHE A 404 -0.15 -25.90 14.82
N LEU A 405 0.39 -26.88 15.53
CA LEU A 405 0.75 -28.19 15.01
C LEU A 405 -0.21 -29.26 15.57
N PRO A 406 -1.18 -29.75 14.77
CA PRO A 406 -2.10 -30.79 15.23
C PRO A 406 -1.37 -32.08 15.60
N ASN A 407 -1.91 -32.83 16.57
CA ASN A 407 -1.34 -34.12 16.98
C ASN A 407 -1.35 -35.11 15.80
N SER A 408 -0.18 -35.71 15.50
CA SER A 408 -0.13 -36.88 14.61
C SER A 408 -0.72 -38.10 15.34
N VAL A 409 -1.29 -39.05 14.59
CA VAL A 409 -2.04 -40.22 15.11
C VAL A 409 -1.22 -41.14 16.03
N ASN A 410 0.09 -40.91 16.24
CA ASN A 410 0.98 -41.85 16.93
C ASN A 410 1.83 -41.31 18.10
N ASP A 411 1.62 -40.09 18.62
CA ASP A 411 2.48 -39.58 19.70
C ASP A 411 1.78 -39.51 21.07
N SER A 412 1.73 -40.67 21.75
CA SER A 412 1.16 -40.84 23.09
C SER A 412 2.20 -40.70 24.22
N SER A 413 3.20 -39.81 24.07
CA SER A 413 4.24 -39.58 25.08
C SER A 413 4.18 -38.16 25.68
N LEU A 414 3.03 -37.76 26.20
CA LEU A 414 2.86 -36.49 26.92
C LEU A 414 3.48 -36.56 28.32
N SER A 415 4.78 -36.33 28.42
CA SER A 415 5.41 -35.88 29.66
C SER A 415 6.42 -34.77 29.37
N ASP A 416 5.94 -33.54 29.18
CA ASP A 416 6.78 -32.36 29.30
C ASP A 416 5.93 -31.16 29.71
N SER A 417 6.31 -30.46 30.78
CA SER A 417 5.53 -29.41 31.47
C SER A 417 5.56 -28.05 30.76
N LYS A 418 5.85 -28.01 29.46
CA LYS A 418 6.01 -26.76 28.70
C LYS A 418 4.67 -26.19 28.24
N PHE A 419 4.55 -24.86 28.28
CA PHE A 419 3.40 -24.12 27.78
C PHE A 419 3.27 -24.27 26.25
N GLY A 420 2.04 -24.41 25.77
CA GLY A 420 1.71 -24.59 24.35
C GLY A 420 1.27 -26.01 23.97
N ARG A 421 1.53 -27.02 24.80
CA ARG A 421 1.01 -28.38 24.56
C ARG A 421 -0.47 -28.46 24.95
N THR A 422 -1.34 -28.76 23.98
CA THR A 422 -2.78 -28.94 24.15
C THR A 422 -3.19 -30.40 23.87
N LYS A 423 -4.44 -30.76 24.16
CA LYS A 423 -4.98 -32.08 23.80
C LYS A 423 -5.11 -32.32 22.29
N TRP A 424 -5.13 -31.25 21.48
CA TRP A 424 -5.30 -31.33 20.03
C TRP A 424 -4.01 -31.14 19.23
N GLY A 425 -2.95 -30.65 19.86
CA GLY A 425 -1.74 -30.27 19.17
C GLY A 425 -0.85 -29.37 20.02
N THR A 426 0.19 -28.82 19.40
CA THR A 426 1.16 -27.92 20.04
C THR A 426 1.08 -26.53 19.41
N VAL A 427 0.95 -25.51 20.26
CA VAL A 427 1.05 -24.09 19.91
C VAL A 427 2.51 -23.65 20.12
N ILE A 428 3.09 -23.02 19.11
CA ILE A 428 4.47 -22.57 19.10
C ILE A 428 4.49 -21.09 18.68
N PHE A 429 5.11 -20.23 19.47
CA PHE A 429 5.31 -18.82 19.11
C PHE A 429 6.68 -18.64 18.47
N THR A 430 6.77 -17.91 17.36
CA THR A 430 8.02 -17.81 16.58
C THR A 430 8.49 -16.38 16.36
N ASP A 431 7.58 -15.45 16.09
CA ASP A 431 7.94 -14.07 15.72
C ASP A 431 7.14 -13.07 16.56
N ILE A 432 7.86 -12.17 17.22
CA ILE A 432 7.31 -11.17 18.13
C ILE A 432 7.65 -9.82 17.54
N ASN A 433 6.64 -9.11 17.07
CA ASN A 433 6.81 -7.84 16.37
C ASN A 433 6.31 -6.72 17.28
N MET A 434 7.16 -5.73 17.54
CA MET A 434 6.90 -4.65 18.50
C MET A 434 5.89 -3.64 17.96
N ILE A 435 5.67 -3.69 16.65
CA ILE A 435 4.64 -2.96 15.94
C ILE A 435 3.92 -3.93 15.00
N SER A 436 2.66 -3.65 14.69
CA SER A 436 1.94 -4.33 13.61
C SER A 436 2.02 -3.46 12.35
N GLY A 437 1.99 -4.09 11.17
CA GLY A 437 1.60 -3.37 9.96
C GLY A 437 0.24 -2.69 10.19
N MET A 438 0.09 -1.46 9.69
CA MET A 438 -1.12 -0.64 9.85
C MET A 438 -1.68 -0.20 8.50
N GLU A 439 -1.49 -1.00 7.45
CA GLU A 439 -2.29 -0.86 6.23
C GLU A 439 -3.79 -1.11 6.55
N GLN A 440 -4.72 -0.53 5.79
CA GLN A 440 -6.18 -0.60 6.00
C GLN A 440 -6.72 -2.03 6.18
N THR A 441 -6.09 -3.04 5.57
CA THR A 441 -6.51 -4.46 5.71
C THR A 441 -5.55 -5.28 6.56
N SER A 442 -4.69 -4.65 7.37
CA SER A 442 -3.74 -5.34 8.24
C SER A 442 -4.40 -6.14 9.37
N PHE A 443 -3.66 -7.07 9.97
CA PHE A 443 -4.13 -7.85 11.11
C PHE A 443 -4.62 -7.00 12.29
N LEU A 444 -4.02 -5.82 12.53
CA LEU A 444 -4.47 -4.89 13.57
C LEU A 444 -5.95 -4.56 13.39
N PHE A 445 -6.33 -4.02 12.24
CA PHE A 445 -7.70 -3.59 11.99
C PHE A 445 -8.65 -4.75 11.72
N GLN A 446 -8.19 -5.83 11.08
CA GLN A 446 -9.01 -7.03 10.90
C GLN A 446 -9.44 -7.63 12.24
N GLN A 447 -8.49 -7.82 13.18
CA GLN A 447 -8.80 -8.40 14.49
C GLN A 447 -9.54 -7.43 15.40
N ALA A 448 -9.16 -6.14 15.40
CA ALA A 448 -9.82 -5.10 16.19
C ALA A 448 -11.30 -4.91 15.77
N SER A 449 -11.60 -4.90 14.47
CA SER A 449 -12.98 -4.77 13.98
C SER A 449 -13.86 -5.97 14.32
N LYS A 450 -13.29 -7.17 14.48
CA LYS A 450 -14.03 -8.36 14.96
C LYS A 450 -14.44 -8.25 16.42
N VAL A 451 -13.78 -7.40 17.20
CA VAL A 451 -14.09 -7.16 18.61
C VAL A 451 -14.64 -5.76 18.87
N GLY A 452 -15.13 -5.07 17.84
CA GLY A 452 -15.92 -3.85 18.00
C GLY A 452 -15.16 -2.52 17.84
N PHE A 453 -13.88 -2.53 17.46
CA PHE A 453 -13.12 -1.30 17.22
C PHE A 453 -13.02 -0.93 15.74
N SER A 454 -13.37 0.30 15.38
CA SER A 454 -12.93 0.90 14.11
C SER A 454 -11.44 1.20 14.09
N HIS A 455 -10.93 1.57 12.92
CA HIS A 455 -9.55 2.03 12.75
C HIS A 455 -9.21 3.22 13.65
N SER A 456 -10.06 4.24 13.69
CA SER A 456 -9.86 5.43 14.53
C SER A 456 -9.90 5.06 16.01
N ASN A 457 -10.92 4.31 16.44
CA ASN A 457 -11.08 3.97 17.85
C ASN A 457 -9.92 3.11 18.39
N ILE A 458 -9.42 2.13 17.62
CA ILE A 458 -8.27 1.34 18.07
C ILE A 458 -6.99 2.18 18.16
N LEU A 459 -6.73 3.07 17.19
CA LEU A 459 -5.54 3.92 17.19
C LEU A 459 -5.60 4.97 18.30
N HIS A 460 -6.76 5.58 18.52
CA HIS A 460 -6.99 6.49 19.65
C HIS A 460 -6.77 5.77 20.97
N SER A 461 -7.28 4.55 21.12
CA SER A 461 -7.09 3.74 22.32
C SER A 461 -5.61 3.47 22.61
N ILE A 462 -4.84 3.12 21.58
CA ILE A 462 -3.39 2.91 21.68
C ILE A 462 -2.68 4.20 22.10
N ILE A 463 -3.02 5.35 21.49
CA ILE A 463 -2.39 6.64 21.80
C ILE A 463 -2.73 7.10 23.22
N HIS A 464 -4.00 6.99 23.64
CA HIS A 464 -4.42 7.36 24.99
C HIS A 464 -3.79 6.47 26.06
N HIS A 465 -3.71 5.15 25.82
CA HIS A 465 -2.99 4.26 26.72
C HIS A 465 -1.52 4.64 26.84
N ALA A 466 -0.84 4.91 25.71
CA ALA A 466 0.54 5.38 25.72
C ALA A 466 0.70 6.68 26.51
N CYS A 467 -0.22 7.64 26.35
CA CYS A 467 -0.23 8.89 27.13
C CYS A 467 -0.32 8.64 28.64
N SER A 468 -1.09 7.62 29.07
CA SER A 468 -1.24 7.27 30.48
C SER A 468 0.09 6.85 31.14
N ARG A 469 1.04 6.32 30.36
CA ARG A 469 2.39 5.94 30.83
C ARG A 469 3.23 7.15 31.24
N PHE A 470 2.89 8.35 30.74
CA PHE A 470 3.67 9.56 30.96
C PHE A 470 2.91 10.56 31.87
N PRO A 471 3.42 10.86 33.08
CA PRO A 471 2.70 11.72 34.04
C PRO A 471 2.32 13.10 33.52
N LYS A 472 3.09 13.67 32.58
CA LYS A 472 2.81 14.97 31.96
C LYS A 472 1.62 14.94 31.01
N LEU A 473 1.26 13.76 30.50
CA LEU A 473 0.18 13.55 29.54
C LEU A 473 -1.02 12.82 30.14
N ALA A 474 -0.91 12.36 31.39
CA ALA A 474 -2.01 11.69 32.09
C ALA A 474 -3.29 12.55 32.15
N SER A 475 -3.18 13.88 32.10
CA SER A 475 -4.34 14.76 32.00
C SER A 475 -5.14 14.60 30.71
N PHE A 476 -4.51 14.23 29.59
CA PHE A 476 -5.21 13.90 28.34
C PHE A 476 -5.88 12.52 28.38
N SER A 477 -5.58 11.70 29.40
CA SER A 477 -6.29 10.45 29.70
C SER A 477 -7.37 10.60 30.77
N SER A 478 -7.40 11.74 31.46
CA SER A 478 -8.43 12.12 32.44
C SER A 478 -9.21 13.32 31.91
N VAL A 479 -10.22 13.09 31.07
CA VAL A 479 -11.18 14.16 30.78
C VAL A 479 -11.82 14.52 32.13
N SER A 480 -11.76 15.80 32.50
CA SER A 480 -12.22 16.30 33.79
C SER A 480 -13.71 15.96 34.00
N ASP A 481 -13.95 15.17 35.05
CA ASP A 481 -15.25 14.92 35.69
C ASP A 481 -15.85 16.23 36.25
N ASP A 482 -16.33 17.11 35.39
CA ASP A 482 -17.19 18.21 35.83
C ASP A 482 -18.35 18.42 34.87
N LEU A 483 -19.13 17.35 34.66
CA LEU A 483 -20.53 17.42 34.22
C LEU A 483 -21.25 16.11 34.55
N SER A 484 -21.43 15.82 35.83
CA SER A 484 -22.50 14.91 36.27
C SER A 484 -23.77 15.71 36.61
N THR A 485 -24.86 15.33 35.96
CA THR A 485 -26.26 15.54 36.36
C THR A 485 -26.79 16.98 36.40
N THR A 486 -27.37 17.43 35.28
CA THR A 486 -28.74 17.98 35.34
C THR A 486 -29.57 17.37 34.20
N SER A 487 -30.56 16.60 34.61
CA SER A 487 -31.78 16.41 33.84
C SER A 487 -32.42 17.80 33.71
N GLU A 488 -32.20 18.49 32.60
CA GLU A 488 -33.03 19.62 32.21
C GLU A 488 -33.01 19.78 30.69
N SER A 489 -34.22 19.86 30.14
CA SER A 489 -34.56 20.00 28.72
C SER A 489 -33.76 21.09 27.99
N PRO A 490 -33.41 20.92 26.71
CA PRO A 490 -32.74 21.97 25.95
C PRO A 490 -33.78 23.03 25.51
N SER A 491 -34.03 24.02 26.36
CA SER A 491 -34.61 25.29 25.94
C SER A 491 -33.52 26.36 25.92
N HIS A 492 -33.34 26.96 24.74
CA HIS A 492 -32.45 28.09 24.43
C HIS A 492 -30.98 27.76 24.08
N ARG A 493 -30.80 26.96 23.02
CA ARG A 493 -29.77 27.29 22.00
C ARG A 493 -30.44 28.20 20.96
N GLU A 494 -29.82 29.33 20.67
CA GLU A 494 -30.18 30.16 19.52
C GLU A 494 -30.25 29.29 18.26
N ALA A 495 -31.25 29.55 17.43
CA ALA A 495 -31.74 28.66 16.39
C ALA A 495 -30.63 28.11 15.46
N LEU A 496 -30.15 26.91 15.78
CA LEU A 496 -29.44 26.04 14.85
C LEU A 496 -30.38 25.68 13.69
N PRO A 497 -29.89 25.61 12.44
CA PRO A 497 -30.68 25.13 11.32
C PRO A 497 -31.18 23.71 11.63
N LYS A 498 -32.38 23.41 11.15
CA LYS A 498 -33.08 22.12 11.23
C LYS A 498 -32.10 20.94 11.19
N SER A 499 -32.26 19.97 12.10
CA SER A 499 -31.65 18.63 12.02
C SER A 499 -31.73 18.12 10.58
N GLU A 500 -30.62 18.19 9.85
CA GLU A 500 -30.52 17.58 8.53
C GLU A 500 -30.60 16.07 8.73
N ALA A 501 -31.41 15.39 7.91
CA ALA A 501 -31.51 13.94 7.97
C ALA A 501 -30.15 13.34 7.56
N ILE A 502 -29.63 12.39 8.36
CA ILE A 502 -28.39 11.67 8.05
C ILE A 502 -28.48 11.11 6.62
N ARG A 503 -27.51 11.44 5.77
CA ARG A 503 -27.52 11.04 4.36
C ARG A 503 -27.02 9.61 4.23
N LYS A 504 -27.83 8.75 3.63
CA LYS A 504 -27.47 7.36 3.35
C LYS A 504 -26.59 7.28 2.11
N VAL A 505 -25.50 6.54 2.19
CA VAL A 505 -24.56 6.34 1.08
C VAL A 505 -24.25 4.86 0.94
N PHE A 506 -24.38 4.32 -0.26
CA PHE A 506 -23.94 2.96 -0.55
C PHE A 506 -22.69 2.98 -1.42
N VAL A 507 -21.60 2.37 -0.97
CA VAL A 507 -20.36 2.24 -1.76
C VAL A 507 -20.33 0.85 -2.37
N ILE A 508 -20.52 0.74 -3.69
CA ILE A 508 -20.54 -0.55 -4.39
C ILE A 508 -19.21 -0.83 -5.10
N PHE A 509 -18.66 -2.03 -4.89
CA PHE A 509 -17.39 -2.49 -5.46
C PHE A 509 -17.43 -4.01 -5.74
N GLY A 510 -16.35 -4.58 -6.25
CA GLY A 510 -16.27 -5.97 -6.72
C GLY A 510 -16.49 -6.11 -8.23
N GLY A 511 -17.27 -7.12 -8.63
CA GLY A 511 -17.58 -7.43 -10.04
C GLY A 511 -16.85 -8.66 -10.60
N ASP A 512 -17.08 -8.93 -11.88
CA ASP A 512 -16.57 -10.14 -12.58
C ASP A 512 -15.24 -9.93 -13.31
N THR A 513 -14.74 -8.70 -13.34
CA THR A 513 -13.60 -8.34 -14.17
C THR A 513 -12.28 -8.75 -13.51
N SER A 514 -11.19 -8.70 -14.28
CA SER A 514 -9.83 -8.81 -13.73
C SER A 514 -9.49 -7.68 -12.76
N GLU A 515 -10.23 -6.56 -12.80
CA GLU A 515 -10.01 -5.37 -11.98
C GLU A 515 -10.72 -5.43 -10.63
N ARG A 516 -11.47 -6.51 -10.35
CA ARG A 516 -12.27 -6.68 -9.13
C ARG A 516 -11.47 -6.51 -7.81
N GLN A 517 -10.17 -6.82 -7.80
CA GLN A 517 -9.34 -6.61 -6.61
C GLN A 517 -9.01 -5.13 -6.39
N VAL A 518 -8.70 -4.39 -7.47
CA VAL A 518 -8.55 -2.93 -7.41
C VAL A 518 -9.88 -2.27 -7.03
N SER A 519 -10.99 -2.86 -7.47
CA SER A 519 -12.35 -2.42 -7.16
C SER A 519 -12.65 -2.56 -5.66
N LEU A 520 -12.29 -3.70 -5.05
CA LEU A 520 -12.35 -3.89 -3.60
C LEU A 520 -11.48 -2.87 -2.84
N MET A 521 -10.22 -2.68 -3.25
CA MET A 521 -9.32 -1.71 -2.59
C MET A 521 -9.86 -0.27 -2.70
N SER A 522 -10.38 0.11 -3.87
CA SER A 522 -10.96 1.43 -4.11
C SER A 522 -12.24 1.65 -3.30
N GLY A 523 -13.13 0.67 -3.28
CA GLY A 523 -14.36 0.71 -2.49
C GLY A 523 -14.09 0.77 -0.99
N THR A 524 -13.10 0.02 -0.50
CA THR A 524 -12.66 0.06 0.91
C THR A 524 -12.10 1.44 1.27
N ASN A 525 -11.23 2.00 0.43
CA ASN A 525 -10.64 3.31 0.65
C ASN A 525 -11.70 4.43 0.67
N VAL A 526 -12.61 4.44 -0.32
CA VAL A 526 -13.73 5.39 -0.38
C VAL A 526 -14.61 5.27 0.86
N TRP A 527 -14.97 4.06 1.26
CA TRP A 527 -15.82 3.81 2.42
C TRP A 527 -15.18 4.31 3.72
N LEU A 528 -13.90 4.00 3.96
CA LEU A 528 -13.17 4.48 5.16
C LEU A 528 -13.11 6.01 5.19
N ASN A 529 -12.77 6.66 4.07
CA ASN A 529 -12.67 8.12 4.01
C ASN A 529 -14.01 8.83 4.22
N LEU A 530 -15.12 8.26 3.74
CA LEU A 530 -16.45 8.85 3.92
C LEU A 530 -17.01 8.62 5.33
N GLN A 531 -16.48 7.68 6.10
CA GLN A 531 -16.89 7.47 7.51
C GLN A 531 -16.41 8.59 8.45
N ALA A 532 -15.47 9.44 8.02
CA ALA A 532 -15.01 10.59 8.79
C ALA A 532 -16.05 11.72 8.93
N PHE A 533 -17.25 11.57 8.37
CA PHE A 533 -18.29 12.60 8.34
C PHE A 533 -19.55 12.14 9.10
N ASP A 534 -19.89 12.84 10.17
CA ASP A 534 -21.05 12.51 11.04
C ASP A 534 -22.42 12.69 10.36
N ASP A 535 -22.48 13.45 9.25
CA ASP A 535 -23.70 13.64 8.46
C ASP A 535 -23.99 12.49 7.48
N LEU A 536 -23.09 11.50 7.39
CA LEU A 536 -23.19 10.36 6.49
C LEU A 536 -23.38 9.04 7.25
N GLU A 537 -24.20 8.16 6.69
CA GLU A 537 -24.19 6.74 7.03
C GLU A 537 -23.82 5.93 5.79
N VAL A 538 -22.60 5.40 5.80
CA VAL A 538 -21.97 4.79 4.62
C VAL A 538 -21.96 3.26 4.74
N THR A 539 -22.68 2.58 3.84
CA THR A 539 -22.75 1.12 3.79
C THR A 539 -21.92 0.57 2.62
N PRO A 540 -20.89 -0.26 2.89
CA PRO A 540 -20.11 -0.92 1.86
C PRO A 540 -20.89 -2.11 1.27
N CYS A 541 -20.85 -2.26 -0.05
CA CYS A 541 -21.62 -3.25 -0.79
C CYS A 541 -20.75 -4.01 -1.80
N LEU A 542 -20.65 -5.33 -1.68
CA LEU A 542 -19.94 -6.18 -2.64
C LEU A 542 -20.90 -6.66 -3.74
N LEU A 543 -20.62 -6.29 -4.99
CA LEU A 543 -21.13 -6.97 -6.17
C LEU A 543 -20.35 -8.29 -6.34
N ALA A 544 -20.99 -9.41 -5.99
CA ALA A 544 -20.34 -10.71 -6.01
C ALA A 544 -20.05 -11.18 -7.45
N PRO A 545 -18.93 -11.89 -7.68
CA PRO A 545 -18.66 -12.52 -8.95
C PRO A 545 -19.74 -13.56 -9.33
N ALA A 546 -20.09 -13.65 -10.61
CA ALA A 546 -21.09 -14.56 -11.13
C ALA A 546 -20.69 -16.05 -10.97
N THR A 547 -19.41 -16.34 -10.83
CA THR A 547 -18.85 -17.71 -10.76
C THR A 547 -18.58 -18.20 -9.34
N GLY A 548 -19.49 -17.94 -8.40
CA GLY A 548 -19.46 -18.55 -7.06
C GLY A 548 -20.23 -19.87 -7.01
N TYR A 549 -19.52 -21.00 -7.10
CA TYR A 549 -19.96 -22.36 -6.70
C TYR A 549 -21.41 -22.79 -7.02
N SER A 550 -21.76 -22.95 -8.30
CA SER A 550 -22.81 -23.93 -8.66
C SER A 550 -22.16 -25.30 -8.88
N SER A 551 -22.11 -26.12 -7.82
CA SER A 551 -21.75 -27.54 -7.93
C SER A 551 -22.90 -28.37 -8.55
N SER A 552 -23.44 -27.92 -9.67
CA SER A 552 -24.37 -28.69 -10.48
C SER A 552 -24.02 -28.47 -11.95
N ASN A 553 -23.33 -29.45 -12.53
CA ASN A 553 -23.16 -29.61 -13.98
C ASN A 553 -24.53 -29.81 -14.66
N ASN A 554 -25.32 -28.75 -14.76
CA ASN A 554 -26.45 -28.68 -15.67
C ASN A 554 -26.09 -27.69 -16.76
N SER A 555 -25.66 -28.22 -17.89
CA SER A 555 -25.29 -27.52 -19.12
C SER A 555 -26.52 -26.95 -19.85
N ASP A 556 -27.41 -26.25 -19.13
CA ASP A 556 -28.65 -25.66 -19.65
C ASP A 556 -29.03 -24.34 -18.91
N GLU A 557 -28.05 -23.59 -18.37
CA GLU A 557 -28.33 -22.26 -17.81
C GLU A 557 -28.26 -21.17 -18.89
N LYS A 558 -29.46 -20.78 -19.36
CA LYS A 558 -29.70 -19.51 -20.06
C LYS A 558 -29.12 -18.36 -19.25
N ASP A 559 -28.42 -17.45 -19.95
CA ASP A 559 -28.04 -16.09 -19.55
C ASP A 559 -28.76 -15.61 -18.28
N VAL A 560 -28.10 -15.75 -17.12
CA VAL A 560 -28.57 -15.21 -15.85
C VAL A 560 -28.52 -13.69 -15.97
N GLY A 561 -29.68 -13.05 -16.12
CA GLY A 561 -29.76 -11.61 -16.40
C GLY A 561 -29.04 -10.76 -15.35
N VAL A 562 -28.42 -9.65 -15.79
CA VAL A 562 -27.60 -8.74 -14.93
C VAL A 562 -28.32 -8.34 -13.64
N THR A 563 -29.64 -8.20 -13.65
CA THR A 563 -30.48 -7.84 -12.50
C THR A 563 -30.52 -8.90 -11.38
N SER A 564 -30.21 -10.15 -11.71
CA SER A 564 -30.17 -11.28 -10.76
C SER A 564 -28.81 -11.49 -10.09
N ARG A 565 -27.80 -10.68 -10.46
CA ARG A 565 -26.49 -10.67 -9.79
C ARG A 565 -26.64 -10.41 -8.30
N THR A 566 -25.77 -11.00 -7.50
CA THR A 566 -25.84 -10.90 -6.04
C THR A 566 -25.07 -9.67 -5.55
N VAL A 567 -25.70 -8.89 -4.67
CA VAL A 567 -25.06 -7.79 -3.93
C VAL A 567 -25.13 -8.11 -2.44
N TRP A 568 -24.02 -7.97 -1.74
CA TRP A 568 -23.93 -8.12 -0.29
C TRP A 568 -23.71 -6.77 0.37
N SER A 569 -24.59 -6.36 1.29
CA SER A 569 -24.28 -5.29 2.23
C SER A 569 -23.41 -5.85 3.34
N LEU A 570 -22.25 -5.20 3.56
CA LEU A 570 -21.19 -5.74 4.40
C LEU A 570 -21.11 -5.01 5.75
N PRO A 571 -20.94 -5.74 6.87
CA PRO A 571 -20.49 -5.14 8.11
C PRO A 571 -18.99 -4.82 8.04
N TYR A 572 -18.55 -3.89 8.88
CA TYR A 572 -17.19 -3.34 8.91
C TYR A 572 -16.09 -4.42 8.81
N SER A 573 -16.19 -5.47 9.63
CA SER A 573 -15.15 -6.52 9.73
C SER A 573 -15.01 -7.43 8.50
N LEU A 574 -16.00 -7.43 7.59
CA LEU A 574 -15.97 -8.26 6.38
C LEU A 574 -15.41 -7.53 5.17
N VAL A 575 -15.36 -6.20 5.18
CA VAL A 575 -14.78 -5.39 4.10
C VAL A 575 -13.25 -5.52 4.08
N LEU A 576 -12.63 -5.67 5.26
CA LEU A 576 -11.18 -5.65 5.45
C LEU A 576 -10.52 -6.96 5.00
N ARG A 577 -10.48 -7.21 3.69
CA ARG A 577 -9.88 -8.39 3.06
C ARG A 577 -9.06 -7.97 1.84
N HIS A 578 -8.16 -8.84 1.39
CA HIS A 578 -7.30 -8.54 0.26
C HIS A 578 -7.93 -8.92 -1.07
N THR A 579 -8.89 -9.86 -1.07
CA THR A 579 -9.57 -10.27 -2.30
C THR A 579 -11.10 -10.32 -2.19
N THR A 580 -11.79 -10.13 -3.32
CA THR A 580 -13.25 -10.22 -3.40
C THR A 580 -13.79 -11.60 -3.01
N GLU A 581 -12.99 -12.64 -3.28
CA GLU A 581 -13.29 -14.03 -2.96
C GLU A 581 -13.26 -14.24 -1.44
N GLU A 582 -12.24 -13.71 -0.75
CA GLU A 582 -12.19 -13.73 0.72
C GLU A 582 -13.38 -13.00 1.37
N VAL A 583 -13.81 -11.87 0.81
CA VAL A 583 -15.01 -11.16 1.30
C VAL A 583 -16.24 -12.05 1.14
N LEU A 584 -16.40 -12.70 -0.02
CA LEU A 584 -17.53 -13.57 -0.31
C LEU A 584 -17.56 -14.80 0.62
N ASP A 585 -16.43 -15.49 0.77
CA ASP A 585 -16.29 -16.63 1.67
C ASP A 585 -16.60 -16.22 3.11
N ALA A 586 -16.10 -15.07 3.55
CA ALA A 586 -16.39 -14.55 4.88
C ALA A 586 -17.86 -14.16 5.07
N CYS A 587 -18.56 -13.72 4.01
CA CYS A 587 -20.01 -13.50 4.06
C CYS A 587 -20.79 -14.81 4.24
N ILE A 588 -20.40 -15.86 3.50
CA ILE A 588 -21.02 -17.18 3.58
C ILE A 588 -20.78 -17.79 4.97
N GLU A 589 -19.55 -17.71 5.48
CA GLU A 589 -19.22 -18.18 6.82
C GLU A 589 -19.98 -17.41 7.92
N ALA A 590 -20.15 -16.08 7.77
CA ALA A 590 -20.80 -15.26 8.78
C ALA A 590 -22.29 -15.58 8.95
N ILE A 591 -22.97 -16.07 7.92
CA ILE A 591 -24.39 -16.46 7.99
C ILE A 591 -24.60 -17.94 8.33
N GLU A 592 -23.54 -18.74 8.40
CA GLU A 592 -23.62 -20.15 8.80
C GLU A 592 -23.91 -20.23 10.31
N PRO A 593 -25.03 -20.85 10.74
CA PRO A 593 -25.49 -20.74 12.13
C PRO A 593 -24.50 -21.20 13.19
N ALA A 594 -23.76 -22.30 12.95
CA ALA A 594 -22.80 -22.80 13.93
C ALA A 594 -21.57 -21.88 14.04
N ARG A 595 -21.06 -21.40 12.91
CA ARG A 595 -19.94 -20.46 12.83
C ARG A 595 -20.29 -19.09 13.40
N ALA A 596 -21.49 -18.59 13.14
CA ALA A 596 -22.01 -17.34 13.70
C ALA A 596 -22.09 -17.42 15.23
N ALA A 597 -22.64 -18.50 15.78
CA ALA A 597 -22.73 -18.72 17.22
C ALA A 597 -21.35 -18.81 17.89
N LEU A 598 -20.42 -19.57 17.28
CA LEU A 598 -19.03 -19.67 17.75
C LEU A 598 -18.32 -18.31 17.74
N THR A 599 -18.46 -17.57 16.63
CA THR A 599 -17.82 -16.25 16.47
C THR A 599 -18.36 -15.26 17.48
N SER A 600 -19.69 -15.20 17.68
CA SER A 600 -20.30 -14.32 18.68
C SER A 600 -19.86 -14.67 20.11
N GLN A 601 -19.77 -15.97 20.44
CA GLN A 601 -19.26 -16.41 21.74
C GLN A 601 -17.81 -15.95 21.99
N LEU A 602 -16.92 -16.15 21.01
CA LEU A 602 -15.52 -15.75 21.12
C LEU A 602 -15.39 -14.23 21.16
N ARG A 603 -16.10 -13.51 20.29
CA ARG A 603 -16.17 -12.04 20.25
C ARG A 603 -16.56 -11.47 21.61
N ASN A 604 -17.67 -11.93 22.19
CA ASN A 604 -18.18 -11.43 23.47
C ASN A 604 -17.16 -11.67 24.61
N ARG A 605 -16.44 -12.80 24.58
CA ARG A 605 -15.37 -13.06 25.55
C ARG A 605 -14.27 -12.02 25.45
N VAL A 606 -13.70 -11.82 24.25
CA VAL A 606 -12.60 -10.85 24.07
C VAL A 606 -13.05 -9.43 24.38
N MET A 607 -14.27 -9.05 23.98
CA MET A 607 -14.82 -7.74 24.30
C MET A 607 -14.96 -7.52 25.80
N ASN A 608 -15.39 -8.52 26.56
CA ASN A 608 -15.47 -8.42 28.01
C ASN A 608 -14.07 -8.27 28.62
N ASP A 609 -13.08 -9.04 28.15
CA ASP A 609 -11.69 -8.95 28.63
C ASP A 609 -11.11 -7.53 28.39
N VAL A 610 -11.34 -6.97 27.19
CA VAL A 610 -10.94 -5.58 26.84
C VAL A 610 -11.69 -4.56 27.69
N MET A 611 -13.02 -4.68 27.78
CA MET A 611 -13.89 -3.79 28.55
C MET A 611 -13.52 -3.79 30.03
N ASP A 612 -13.10 -4.93 30.58
CA ASP A 612 -12.71 -5.05 31.99
C ASP A 612 -11.49 -4.20 32.33
N GLY A 613 -10.54 -4.03 31.39
CA GLY A 613 -9.42 -3.10 31.52
C GLY A 613 -9.83 -1.65 31.23
N LEU A 614 -10.45 -1.42 30.07
CA LEU A 614 -10.71 -0.07 29.57
C LEU A 614 -11.86 0.67 30.26
N LYS A 615 -12.82 0.00 30.91
CA LYS A 615 -13.97 0.67 31.57
C LYS A 615 -13.57 1.64 32.70
N THR A 616 -12.35 1.51 33.20
CA THR A 616 -11.81 2.41 34.24
C THR A 616 -11.18 3.67 33.64
N GLN A 617 -11.00 3.71 32.33
CA GLN A 617 -10.37 4.79 31.59
C GLN A 617 -11.44 5.79 31.14
N SER A 618 -11.29 7.06 31.54
CA SER A 618 -12.28 8.11 31.24
C SER A 618 -12.41 8.45 29.75
N TRP A 619 -11.37 8.17 28.96
CA TRP A 619 -11.32 8.44 27.52
C TRP A 619 -12.02 7.36 26.67
N PHE A 620 -12.33 6.18 27.25
CA PHE A 620 -12.92 5.08 26.49
C PHE A 620 -14.45 5.12 26.58
N GLU A 621 -15.09 5.59 25.51
CA GLU A 621 -16.56 5.68 25.42
C GLU A 621 -17.24 4.36 25.03
N GLY A 622 -16.45 3.34 24.67
CA GLY A 622 -16.93 2.02 24.28
C GLY A 622 -16.55 1.62 22.86
N PHE A 623 -17.10 0.49 22.43
CA PHE A 623 -16.92 -0.05 21.08
C PHE A 623 -17.85 0.66 20.09
N ASP A 624 -17.33 1.01 18.92
CA ASP A 624 -18.00 1.78 17.87
C ASP A 624 -18.46 0.93 16.68
N ILE A 625 -18.13 -0.37 16.67
CA ILE A 625 -18.63 -1.35 15.68
C ILE A 625 -19.58 -2.36 16.32
N THR A 626 -20.77 -2.47 15.73
CA THR A 626 -21.79 -3.48 16.07
C THR A 626 -21.52 -4.85 15.44
N ASP A 627 -22.01 -5.93 16.08
CA ASP A 627 -22.00 -7.30 15.56
C ASP A 627 -23.11 -7.52 14.51
N ALA A 628 -23.02 -6.84 13.38
CA ALA A 628 -24.01 -6.95 12.30
C ALA A 628 -23.67 -8.12 11.36
N LEU A 629 -24.70 -8.84 10.92
CA LEU A 629 -24.58 -9.88 9.88
C LEU A 629 -24.64 -9.26 8.47
N PRO A 630 -23.93 -9.83 7.49
CA PRO A 630 -24.06 -9.38 6.11
C PRO A 630 -25.44 -9.73 5.56
N VAL A 631 -25.96 -8.87 4.67
CA VAL A 631 -27.29 -9.04 4.06
C VAL A 631 -27.16 -9.21 2.56
N ARG A 632 -27.81 -10.24 2.01
CA ARG A 632 -27.76 -10.60 0.60
C ARG A 632 -28.99 -10.11 -0.15
N PHE A 633 -28.78 -9.48 -1.31
CA PHE A 633 -29.80 -9.00 -2.22
C PHE A 633 -29.53 -9.46 -3.65
N SER A 634 -30.56 -9.51 -4.50
CA SER A 634 -30.32 -9.34 -5.94
C SER A 634 -29.98 -7.89 -6.26
N LEU A 635 -29.30 -7.62 -7.37
CA LEU A 635 -28.96 -6.27 -7.79
C LEU A 635 -30.21 -5.40 -7.92
N GLU A 636 -31.31 -5.94 -8.46
CA GLU A 636 -32.60 -5.22 -8.53
C GLU A 636 -33.15 -4.88 -7.14
N GLN A 637 -33.15 -5.83 -6.20
CA GLN A 637 -33.61 -5.61 -4.83
C GLN A 637 -32.75 -4.57 -4.11
N TRP A 638 -31.44 -4.59 -4.32
CA TRP A 638 -30.52 -3.62 -3.72
C TRP A 638 -30.72 -2.20 -4.26
N ILE A 639 -30.99 -2.05 -5.57
CA ILE A 639 -31.32 -0.73 -6.14
C ILE A 639 -32.65 -0.20 -5.60
N GLU A 640 -33.67 -1.06 -5.45
CA GLU A 640 -34.93 -0.66 -4.80
C GLU A 640 -34.70 -0.24 -3.35
N LEU A 641 -33.88 -0.97 -2.59
CA LEU A 641 -33.49 -0.55 -1.24
C LEU A 641 -32.81 0.82 -1.24
N ALA A 642 -31.85 1.06 -2.15
CA ALA A 642 -31.17 2.34 -2.28
C ALA A 642 -32.15 3.50 -2.54
N LYS A 643 -33.18 3.26 -3.36
CA LYS A 643 -34.26 4.21 -3.60
C LYS A 643 -35.13 4.44 -2.36
N GLU A 644 -35.55 3.38 -1.70
CA GLU A 644 -36.42 3.44 -0.51
C GLU A 644 -35.78 4.23 0.63
N VAL A 645 -34.48 4.05 0.85
CA VAL A 645 -33.73 4.77 1.89
C VAL A 645 -33.13 6.09 1.40
N GLN A 646 -33.43 6.50 0.17
CA GLN A 646 -32.92 7.71 -0.48
C GLN A 646 -31.38 7.81 -0.47
N ALA A 647 -30.70 6.68 -0.67
CA ALA A 647 -29.24 6.62 -0.69
C ALA A 647 -28.66 7.19 -1.98
N THR A 648 -27.47 7.81 -1.87
CA THR A 648 -26.58 8.04 -3.01
C THR A 648 -25.62 6.86 -3.17
N VAL A 649 -25.48 6.36 -4.40
CA VAL A 649 -24.58 5.23 -4.71
C VAL A 649 -23.22 5.75 -5.17
N PHE A 650 -22.18 5.47 -4.40
CA PHE A 650 -20.80 5.64 -4.84
C PHE A 650 -20.37 4.40 -5.63
N ILE A 651 -20.10 4.58 -6.93
CA ILE A 651 -19.67 3.48 -7.80
C ILE A 651 -18.15 3.36 -7.74
N ALA A 652 -17.66 2.26 -7.18
CA ALA A 652 -16.26 1.85 -7.18
C ALA A 652 -16.06 0.49 -7.89
N VAL A 653 -17.04 0.06 -8.69
CA VAL A 653 -16.95 -1.14 -9.53
C VAL A 653 -16.12 -0.81 -10.77
N HIS A 654 -14.92 -1.39 -10.89
CA HIS A 654 -14.05 -1.20 -12.05
C HIS A 654 -14.30 -2.21 -13.17
N GLY A 655 -14.31 -1.69 -14.39
CA GLY A 655 -14.57 -2.44 -15.62
C GLY A 655 -16.00 -2.99 -15.72
N GLY A 656 -16.32 -3.51 -16.91
CA GLY A 656 -17.62 -4.14 -17.18
C GLY A 656 -18.80 -3.24 -16.84
N ILE A 657 -19.78 -3.77 -16.08
CA ILE A 657 -21.03 -3.05 -15.77
C ILE A 657 -20.84 -1.75 -14.98
N GLY A 658 -19.69 -1.58 -14.31
CA GLY A 658 -19.36 -0.37 -13.57
C GLY A 658 -18.94 0.80 -14.46
N GLU A 659 -18.44 0.53 -15.68
CA GLU A 659 -17.87 1.54 -16.58
C GLU A 659 -18.54 1.60 -17.97
N ASP A 660 -19.31 0.57 -18.36
CA ASP A 660 -19.95 0.48 -19.68
C ASP A 660 -21.33 1.17 -19.78
N GLY A 661 -21.82 1.74 -18.68
CA GLY A 661 -23.13 2.38 -18.58
C GLY A 661 -24.26 1.47 -18.09
N THR A 662 -24.01 0.17 -17.86
CA THR A 662 -25.05 -0.78 -17.45
C THR A 662 -25.57 -0.51 -16.04
N LEU A 663 -24.68 -0.41 -15.04
CA LEU A 663 -25.09 -0.12 -13.66
C LEU A 663 -25.71 1.28 -13.55
N GLN A 664 -25.14 2.25 -14.25
CA GLN A 664 -25.67 3.62 -14.36
C GLN A 664 -27.10 3.61 -14.88
N SER A 665 -27.37 2.84 -15.96
CA SER A 665 -28.71 2.77 -16.54
C SER A 665 -29.74 2.16 -15.59
N LEU A 666 -29.33 1.19 -14.77
CA LEU A 666 -30.21 0.57 -13.77
C LEU A 666 -30.54 1.55 -12.63
N LEU A 667 -29.56 2.34 -12.18
CA LEU A 667 -29.74 3.36 -11.15
C LEU A 667 -30.61 4.53 -11.65
N GLU A 668 -30.34 5.05 -12.85
CA GLU A 668 -31.15 6.11 -13.48
C GLU A 668 -32.61 5.67 -13.67
N ALA A 669 -32.84 4.43 -14.11
CA ALA A 669 -34.18 3.90 -14.31
C ALA A 669 -35.03 3.88 -13.01
N LYS A 670 -34.38 3.86 -11.84
CA LYS A 670 -35.05 3.88 -10.53
C LYS A 670 -35.02 5.23 -9.83
N GLY A 671 -34.30 6.22 -10.39
CA GLY A 671 -34.15 7.54 -9.79
C GLY A 671 -33.14 7.59 -8.65
N VAL A 672 -32.14 6.69 -8.63
CA VAL A 672 -31.14 6.61 -7.56
C VAL A 672 -29.89 7.43 -7.95
N PRO A 673 -29.48 8.44 -7.16
CA PRO A 673 -28.30 9.25 -7.47
C PRO A 673 -27.03 8.43 -7.35
N TYR A 674 -26.03 8.74 -8.19
CA TYR A 674 -24.75 8.05 -8.16
C TYR A 674 -23.59 8.92 -8.62
N THR A 675 -22.38 8.54 -8.20
CA THR A 675 -21.13 9.23 -8.52
C THR A 675 -20.59 8.82 -9.89
N GLY A 676 -19.96 9.77 -10.60
CA GLY A 676 -19.28 9.54 -11.86
C GLY A 676 -20.17 9.74 -13.11
N PRO A 677 -19.65 9.43 -14.31
CA PRO A 677 -20.29 9.77 -15.57
C PRO A 677 -21.60 9.02 -15.84
N GLY A 678 -22.49 9.66 -16.60
CA GLY A 678 -23.76 9.07 -17.02
C GLY A 678 -23.67 7.97 -18.08
N VAL A 679 -24.79 7.27 -18.35
CA VAL A 679 -24.86 6.09 -19.24
C VAL A 679 -24.18 6.30 -20.59
N MET A 680 -24.50 7.40 -21.28
CA MET A 680 -23.96 7.66 -22.62
C MET A 680 -22.47 7.99 -22.60
N ALA A 681 -22.00 8.71 -21.58
CA ALA A 681 -20.61 9.06 -21.41
C ALA A 681 -19.78 7.81 -21.11
N SER A 682 -20.23 7.00 -20.15
CA SER A 682 -19.64 5.71 -19.77
C SER A 682 -19.52 4.77 -20.96
N LYS A 683 -20.62 4.55 -21.69
CA LYS A 683 -20.63 3.72 -22.90
C LYS A 683 -19.69 4.21 -23.99
N THR A 684 -19.60 5.54 -24.18
CA THR A 684 -18.71 6.12 -25.20
C THR A 684 -17.25 5.97 -24.80
N CYS A 685 -16.91 6.22 -23.53
CA CYS A 685 -15.54 6.17 -23.02
C CYS A 685 -14.98 4.74 -22.92
N MET A 686 -15.84 3.77 -22.61
CA MET A 686 -15.46 2.34 -22.63
C MET A 686 -15.09 1.86 -24.04
N ASP A 687 -15.63 2.49 -25.09
CA ASP A 687 -15.26 2.23 -26.49
C ASP A 687 -14.24 3.28 -26.97
N LYS A 688 -12.97 2.87 -27.02
CA LYS A 688 -11.85 3.73 -27.45
C LYS A 688 -12.02 4.30 -28.87
N VAL A 689 -12.76 3.62 -29.75
CA VAL A 689 -13.07 4.12 -31.10
C VAL A 689 -14.18 5.15 -31.05
N ALA A 690 -15.26 4.88 -30.31
CA ALA A 690 -16.36 5.84 -30.13
C ALA A 690 -15.86 7.14 -29.48
N THR A 691 -14.99 7.03 -28.48
CA THR A 691 -14.30 8.18 -27.84
C THR A 691 -13.55 9.01 -28.88
N SER A 692 -12.79 8.35 -29.76
CA SER A 692 -12.00 9.05 -30.78
C SER A 692 -12.91 9.78 -31.79
N LEU A 693 -13.95 9.10 -32.26
CA LEU A 693 -14.94 9.69 -33.17
C LEU A 693 -15.66 10.90 -32.55
N ALA A 694 -15.97 10.85 -31.26
CA ALA A 694 -16.60 11.95 -30.54
C ALA A 694 -15.69 13.19 -30.47
N LEU A 695 -14.37 13.01 -30.44
CA LEU A 695 -13.39 14.09 -30.28
C LEU A 695 -12.77 14.60 -31.60
N ASN A 696 -12.86 13.84 -32.71
CA ASN A 696 -12.22 14.16 -34.00
C ASN A 696 -12.43 15.61 -34.49
N HIS A 697 -13.60 16.20 -34.23
CA HIS A 697 -13.93 17.55 -34.67
C HIS A 697 -13.14 18.65 -33.93
N LEU A 698 -12.44 18.30 -32.83
CA LEU A 698 -11.64 19.20 -32.01
C LEU A 698 -10.16 19.27 -32.43
N ALA A 699 -9.75 18.55 -33.49
CA ALA A 699 -8.35 18.53 -33.95
C ALA A 699 -7.77 19.92 -34.21
N ASN A 700 -8.58 20.84 -34.76
CA ASN A 700 -8.16 22.23 -35.02
C ASN A 700 -8.02 23.08 -33.75
N LEU A 701 -8.43 22.55 -32.59
CA LEU A 701 -8.36 23.19 -31.28
C LEU A 701 -7.28 22.57 -30.39
N GLY A 702 -6.37 21.76 -30.93
CA GLY A 702 -5.27 21.15 -30.16
C GLY A 702 -5.65 19.87 -29.42
N VAL A 703 -6.84 19.32 -29.65
CA VAL A 703 -7.28 18.01 -29.13
C VAL A 703 -7.23 16.98 -30.24
N LEU A 704 -6.24 16.09 -30.17
CA LEU A 704 -5.93 15.08 -31.16
C LEU A 704 -6.37 13.69 -30.67
N THR A 705 -6.64 12.79 -31.61
CA THR A 705 -6.95 11.38 -31.36
C THR A 705 -6.13 10.50 -32.27
N ILE A 706 -5.74 9.32 -31.78
CA ILE A 706 -4.97 8.35 -32.56
C ILE A 706 -5.90 7.65 -33.57
N ASN A 707 -5.49 7.57 -34.83
CA ASN A 707 -6.18 6.77 -35.86
C ASN A 707 -6.14 5.28 -35.50
N LYS A 708 -7.28 4.60 -35.61
CA LYS A 708 -7.46 3.22 -35.15
C LYS A 708 -8.08 2.35 -36.25
N ASP A 709 -7.59 1.12 -36.38
CA ASP A 709 -8.20 0.06 -37.20
C ASP A 709 -8.64 -1.08 -36.26
N VAL A 710 -9.88 -1.56 -36.40
CA VAL A 710 -10.43 -2.62 -35.55
C VAL A 710 -10.61 -3.89 -36.36
N ARG A 711 -9.94 -4.97 -35.93
CA ARG A 711 -10.07 -6.29 -36.55
C ARG A 711 -10.74 -7.27 -35.59
N LYS A 712 -11.57 -8.15 -36.15
CA LYS A 712 -12.10 -9.28 -35.40
C LYS A 712 -11.02 -10.36 -35.28
N LYS A 713 -11.01 -11.07 -34.16
CA LYS A 713 -10.12 -12.20 -33.94
C LYS A 713 -10.27 -13.25 -35.06
N GLU A 714 -11.49 -13.54 -35.49
CA GLU A 714 -11.73 -14.54 -36.54
C GLU A 714 -11.12 -14.14 -37.88
N ASP A 715 -11.08 -12.85 -38.19
CA ASP A 715 -10.48 -12.35 -39.44
C ASP A 715 -8.95 -12.45 -39.37
N LEU A 716 -8.36 -12.14 -38.22
CA LEU A 716 -6.92 -12.29 -37.97
C LEU A 716 -6.44 -13.74 -38.06
N LEU A 717 -7.28 -14.70 -37.63
CA LEU A 717 -6.97 -16.13 -37.71
C LEU A 717 -7.13 -16.72 -39.12
N ARG A 718 -7.90 -16.06 -40.00
CA ARG A 718 -8.21 -16.56 -41.34
C ARG A 718 -7.29 -16.01 -42.42
N ILE A 719 -6.89 -14.75 -42.30
CA ILE A 719 -6.12 -14.03 -43.33
C ILE A 719 -4.62 -14.20 -43.03
N PRO A 720 -3.76 -14.44 -44.03
CA PRO A 720 -2.32 -14.44 -43.83
C PRO A 720 -1.85 -13.15 -43.14
N THR A 721 -1.05 -13.30 -42.08
CA THR A 721 -0.59 -12.19 -41.23
C THR A 721 0.21 -11.14 -42.00
N LEU A 722 0.91 -11.53 -43.07
CA LEU A 722 1.60 -10.61 -43.98
C LEU A 722 0.62 -9.66 -44.70
N ASP A 723 -0.52 -10.18 -45.18
CA ASP A 723 -1.53 -9.38 -45.86
C ASP A 723 -2.21 -8.42 -44.88
N VAL A 724 -2.53 -8.92 -43.68
CA VAL A 724 -3.06 -8.10 -42.58
C VAL A 724 -2.09 -6.98 -42.21
N TRP A 725 -0.80 -7.29 -42.07
CA TRP A 725 0.24 -6.31 -41.74
C TRP A 725 0.35 -5.21 -42.81
N HIS A 726 0.37 -5.59 -44.10
CA HIS A 726 0.42 -4.62 -45.20
C HIS A 726 -0.83 -3.73 -45.24
N ASP A 727 -2.02 -4.30 -45.04
CA ASP A 727 -3.27 -3.54 -44.99
C ASP A 727 -3.27 -2.55 -43.80
N LEU A 728 -2.91 -3.01 -42.60
CA LEU A 728 -2.84 -2.16 -41.40
C LEU A 728 -1.83 -1.02 -41.53
N THR A 729 -0.59 -1.31 -41.95
CA THR A 729 0.46 -0.30 -42.10
C THR A 729 0.16 0.71 -43.19
N SER A 730 -0.49 0.29 -44.28
CA SER A 730 -0.98 1.18 -45.34
C SER A 730 -2.12 2.08 -44.85
N ASN A 731 -3.11 1.53 -44.14
CA ASN A 731 -4.28 2.27 -43.67
C ASN A 731 -3.94 3.25 -42.55
N LEU A 732 -3.05 2.86 -41.63
CA LEU A 732 -2.63 3.67 -40.48
C LEU A 732 -1.42 4.57 -40.79
N GLN A 733 -0.82 4.42 -41.97
CA GLN A 733 0.33 5.20 -42.46
C GLN A 733 1.51 5.19 -41.49
N CYS A 734 1.85 4.02 -40.95
CA CYS A 734 2.92 3.85 -39.98
C CYS A 734 3.67 2.52 -40.15
N GLU A 735 4.94 2.51 -39.75
CA GLU A 735 5.79 1.31 -39.81
C GLU A 735 5.73 0.46 -38.53
N THR A 736 5.28 1.04 -37.41
CA THR A 736 5.16 0.36 -36.12
C THR A 736 3.77 0.52 -35.54
N LEU A 737 3.23 -0.58 -35.02
CA LEU A 737 1.85 -0.67 -34.55
C LEU A 737 1.81 -1.03 -33.07
N CYS A 738 0.83 -0.50 -32.36
CA CYS A 738 0.39 -1.01 -31.07
C CYS A 738 -0.89 -1.82 -31.28
N VAL A 739 -0.93 -3.05 -30.78
CA VAL A 739 -2.15 -3.87 -30.71
C VAL A 739 -2.66 -3.89 -29.28
N LYS A 740 -3.98 -3.80 -29.09
CA LYS A 740 -4.64 -3.91 -27.77
C LYS A 740 -6.08 -4.45 -27.88
N PRO A 741 -6.63 -5.09 -26.84
CA PRO A 741 -8.04 -5.47 -26.81
C PRO A 741 -8.98 -4.26 -26.91
N ALA A 742 -10.15 -4.44 -27.51
CA ALA A 742 -11.10 -3.34 -27.70
C ALA A 742 -11.95 -2.99 -26.46
N ARG A 743 -12.16 -3.95 -25.55
CA ARG A 743 -13.10 -3.83 -24.42
C ARG A 743 -12.52 -4.23 -23.05
N ASP A 744 -11.33 -4.80 -23.00
CA ASP A 744 -10.69 -5.18 -21.74
C ASP A 744 -9.81 -4.03 -21.24
N GLY A 745 -9.72 -3.87 -19.91
CA GLY A 745 -8.97 -2.83 -19.23
C GLY A 745 -7.49 -2.74 -19.64
N CYS A 746 -6.84 -1.67 -19.21
CA CYS A 746 -5.79 -0.97 -19.95
C CYS A 746 -4.38 -1.59 -19.89
N SER A 747 -4.22 -2.91 -19.69
CA SER A 747 -2.89 -3.52 -19.52
C SER A 747 -2.72 -4.97 -19.99
N THR A 748 -3.78 -5.69 -20.36
CA THR A 748 -3.67 -7.05 -20.88
C THR A 748 -3.71 -7.06 -22.41
N GLY A 749 -2.88 -7.88 -23.04
CA GLY A 749 -2.80 -8.03 -24.50
C GLY A 749 -2.26 -6.81 -25.24
N VAL A 750 -1.59 -5.88 -24.58
CA VAL A 750 -0.96 -4.72 -25.25
C VAL A 750 0.42 -5.11 -25.76
N ALA A 751 0.67 -4.96 -27.06
CA ALA A 751 1.97 -5.28 -27.65
C ALA A 751 2.38 -4.27 -28.74
N ARG A 752 3.69 -3.94 -28.78
CA ARG A 752 4.30 -3.20 -29.89
C ARG A 752 4.78 -4.18 -30.96
N LEU A 753 4.27 -4.03 -32.17
CA LEU A 753 4.57 -4.84 -33.33
C LEU A 753 5.40 -4.03 -34.32
N TRP A 754 6.49 -4.62 -34.82
CA TRP A 754 7.41 -3.98 -35.77
C TRP A 754 7.36 -4.59 -37.17
N CYS A 755 6.85 -5.81 -37.28
CA CYS A 755 6.78 -6.54 -38.55
C CYS A 755 5.66 -7.58 -38.54
N SER A 756 5.44 -8.21 -39.70
CA SER A 756 4.46 -9.28 -39.87
C SER A 756 4.74 -10.51 -39.00
N GLU A 757 6.00 -10.78 -38.68
CA GLU A 757 6.39 -11.89 -37.80
C GLU A 757 5.90 -11.66 -36.37
N ASP A 758 5.97 -10.42 -35.86
CA ASP A 758 5.45 -10.06 -34.53
C ASP A 758 3.95 -10.27 -34.46
N LEU A 759 3.23 -9.82 -35.50
CA LEU A 759 1.79 -10.05 -35.62
C LEU A 759 1.47 -11.55 -35.64
N SER A 760 2.31 -12.36 -36.30
CA SER A 760 2.14 -13.81 -36.36
C SER A 760 2.27 -14.48 -34.99
N VAL A 761 3.27 -14.06 -34.20
CA VAL A 761 3.44 -14.53 -32.81
C VAL A 761 2.22 -14.16 -31.97
N TYR A 762 1.74 -12.92 -32.09
CA TYR A 762 0.59 -12.43 -31.34
C TYR A 762 -0.70 -13.17 -31.71
N VAL A 763 -0.98 -13.35 -33.01
CA VAL A 763 -2.14 -14.10 -33.51
C VAL A 763 -2.07 -15.57 -33.08
N LYS A 764 -0.89 -16.19 -33.10
CA LYS A 764 -0.70 -17.55 -32.62
C LYS A 764 -1.01 -17.69 -31.13
N ALA A 765 -0.62 -16.69 -30.32
CA ALA A 765 -0.95 -16.65 -28.90
C ALA A 765 -2.48 -16.56 -28.65
N LEU A 766 -3.21 -15.82 -29.49
CA LEU A 766 -4.67 -15.77 -29.46
C LEU A 766 -5.30 -17.13 -29.85
N GLU A 767 -4.76 -17.79 -30.87
CA GLU A 767 -5.23 -19.10 -31.35
C GLU A 767 -5.05 -20.19 -30.27
N ASP A 768 -3.87 -20.22 -29.65
CA ASP A 768 -3.49 -21.23 -28.67
C ASP A 768 -4.03 -20.93 -27.25
N HIS A 769 -4.81 -19.86 -27.08
CA HIS A 769 -5.34 -19.40 -25.80
C HIS A 769 -4.24 -19.24 -24.73
N LEU A 770 -3.06 -18.76 -25.14
CA LEU A 770 -1.96 -18.57 -24.22
C LEU A 770 -2.33 -17.51 -23.19
N LEU A 771 -2.01 -17.77 -21.92
CA LEU A 771 -2.17 -16.78 -20.85
C LEU A 771 -1.10 -15.69 -20.92
N ARG A 772 0.05 -15.96 -21.56
CA ARG A 772 1.20 -15.05 -21.64
C ARG A 772 2.01 -15.26 -22.92
N ILE A 773 2.56 -14.18 -23.48
CA ILE A 773 3.63 -14.21 -24.48
C ILE A 773 4.97 -14.00 -23.76
N PRO A 774 5.92 -14.95 -23.85
CA PRO A 774 7.22 -14.87 -23.17
C PRO A 774 8.03 -13.62 -23.60
N PRO A 775 8.87 -13.06 -22.72
CA PRO A 775 9.73 -11.93 -23.08
C PRO A 775 10.65 -12.26 -24.25
N ASN A 776 10.92 -11.26 -25.09
CA ASN A 776 11.78 -11.37 -26.28
C ASN A 776 11.34 -12.44 -27.29
N SER A 777 10.03 -12.74 -27.36
CA SER A 777 9.43 -13.59 -28.40
C SER A 777 9.08 -12.81 -29.68
N LEU A 778 9.02 -11.48 -29.61
CA LEU A 778 8.86 -10.56 -30.75
C LEU A 778 10.24 -10.09 -31.26
N SER A 779 10.26 -9.45 -32.42
CA SER A 779 11.44 -9.01 -33.17
C SER A 779 12.35 -8.03 -32.42
N LYS A 780 11.80 -7.31 -31.44
CA LYS A 780 12.52 -6.41 -30.53
C LYS A 780 12.36 -6.85 -29.10
N ALA A 781 13.31 -6.43 -28.25
CA ALA A 781 13.27 -6.75 -26.83
C ALA A 781 11.98 -6.23 -26.19
N HIS A 782 11.30 -7.09 -25.46
CA HIS A 782 10.06 -6.77 -24.75
C HIS A 782 9.93 -7.64 -23.49
N GLY A 783 9.20 -7.13 -22.49
CA GLY A 783 8.85 -7.88 -21.29
C GLY A 783 7.80 -8.96 -21.55
N MET A 784 7.45 -9.73 -20.51
CA MET A 784 6.33 -10.66 -20.58
C MET A 784 5.03 -9.89 -20.90
N ILE A 785 4.23 -10.37 -21.87
CA ILE A 785 2.92 -9.79 -22.18
C ILE A 785 1.86 -10.74 -21.63
N GLU A 786 1.01 -10.27 -20.72
CA GLU A 786 -0.14 -11.05 -20.24
C GLU A 786 -1.28 -10.96 -21.24
N MET A 787 -1.86 -12.09 -21.62
CA MET A 787 -2.93 -12.15 -22.61
C MET A 787 -4.29 -12.29 -21.91
N PRO A 788 -5.33 -11.60 -22.37
CA PRO A 788 -6.69 -11.76 -21.86
C PRO A 788 -7.20 -13.21 -22.05
N ASN A 789 -7.91 -13.73 -21.04
CA ASN A 789 -8.52 -15.05 -21.06
C ASN A 789 -9.99 -14.94 -20.57
N PRO A 790 -10.99 -15.25 -21.42
CA PRO A 790 -10.86 -15.72 -22.80
C PRO A 790 -10.30 -14.64 -23.77
N PRO A 791 -9.72 -15.02 -24.92
CA PRO A 791 -9.22 -14.06 -25.90
C PRO A 791 -10.31 -13.11 -26.42
N PRO A 792 -9.98 -11.84 -26.71
CA PRO A 792 -10.96 -10.82 -27.02
C PRO A 792 -11.51 -11.05 -28.42
N GLU A 793 -12.78 -10.69 -28.63
CA GLU A 793 -13.41 -10.82 -29.95
C GLU A 793 -12.86 -9.80 -30.97
N ARG A 794 -12.42 -8.64 -30.48
CA ARG A 794 -11.95 -7.52 -31.30
C ARG A 794 -10.66 -6.94 -30.75
N LEU A 795 -9.75 -6.62 -31.66
CA LEU A 795 -8.49 -5.95 -31.36
C LEU A 795 -8.41 -4.62 -32.10
N ILE A 796 -7.81 -3.64 -31.44
CA ILE A 796 -7.51 -2.31 -31.96
C ILE A 796 -6.04 -2.30 -32.36
N PHE A 797 -5.77 -1.81 -33.57
CA PHE A 797 -4.44 -1.49 -34.07
C PHE A 797 -4.34 0.03 -34.23
N GLU A 798 -3.25 0.60 -33.75
CA GLU A 798 -2.98 2.04 -33.83
C GLU A 798 -1.49 2.30 -34.03
N PRO A 799 -1.09 3.45 -34.63
CA PRO A 799 0.30 3.85 -34.69
C PRO A 799 0.92 3.91 -33.30
N PHE A 800 2.11 3.34 -33.13
CA PHE A 800 2.86 3.52 -31.90
C PHE A 800 3.40 4.95 -31.82
N ILE A 801 3.04 5.68 -30.76
CA ILE A 801 3.51 7.05 -30.53
C ILE A 801 4.82 7.01 -29.74
N GLU A 802 5.90 7.54 -30.30
CA GLU A 802 7.16 7.65 -29.59
C GLU A 802 7.13 8.83 -28.62
N THR A 803 7.15 8.52 -27.32
CA THR A 803 7.26 9.50 -26.25
C THR A 803 8.70 9.62 -25.77
N ASP A 804 9.06 10.82 -25.32
CA ASP A 804 10.33 11.02 -24.65
C ASP A 804 10.34 10.27 -23.32
N GLU A 805 11.31 9.37 -23.15
CA GLU A 805 11.56 8.77 -21.84
C GLU A 805 12.16 9.82 -20.91
N ILE A 806 11.57 9.94 -19.73
CA ILE A 806 12.11 10.70 -18.62
C ILE A 806 12.73 9.68 -17.66
N ILE A 807 13.98 9.89 -17.29
CA ILE A 807 14.72 9.00 -16.40
C ILE A 807 15.25 9.82 -15.24
N VAL A 808 15.06 9.31 -14.03
CA VAL A 808 15.73 9.84 -12.83
C VAL A 808 17.08 9.13 -12.70
N SER A 809 18.20 9.86 -12.75
CA SER A 809 19.51 9.24 -12.50
C SER A 809 19.91 9.37 -11.04
N SER A 810 19.88 8.26 -10.31
CA SER A 810 20.45 8.12 -8.96
C SER A 810 21.92 7.70 -9.07
N LYS A 811 22.85 8.67 -9.20
CA LYS A 811 24.29 8.64 -8.80
C LYS A 811 25.18 9.52 -9.70
N SER A 812 25.72 10.59 -9.13
CA SER A 812 27.10 10.99 -9.40
C SER A 812 27.76 11.44 -8.09
N THR A 813 28.92 10.87 -7.78
CA THR A 813 29.64 10.98 -6.50
C THR A 813 30.25 12.36 -6.21
N ASN A 814 29.75 13.45 -6.80
CA ASN A 814 30.33 14.78 -6.56
C ASN A 814 29.35 15.97 -6.56
N TYR A 815 28.03 15.78 -6.69
CA TYR A 815 27.03 16.83 -6.40
C TYR A 815 25.74 16.17 -5.92
N SER A 816 25.25 16.58 -4.75
CA SER A 816 24.00 16.14 -4.13
C SER A 816 22.81 16.70 -4.91
N GLY A 817 22.20 15.86 -5.76
CA GLY A 817 20.92 16.14 -6.39
C GLY A 817 20.54 15.08 -7.41
N HIS A 818 19.29 14.62 -7.37
CA HIS A 818 18.73 13.77 -8.42
C HIS A 818 18.57 14.57 -9.73
N GLN A 819 19.26 14.16 -10.80
CA GLN A 819 19.16 14.83 -12.09
C GLN A 819 18.07 14.16 -12.94
N LEU A 820 16.97 14.88 -13.19
CA LEU A 820 16.00 14.51 -14.22
C LEU A 820 16.69 14.62 -15.59
N ARG A 821 16.76 13.49 -16.31
CA ARG A 821 17.26 13.46 -17.69
C ARG A 821 16.08 13.32 -18.62
N TRP A 822 15.86 14.36 -19.42
CA TRP A 822 14.90 14.39 -20.50
C TRP A 822 15.61 14.89 -21.76
N LYS A 823 15.57 14.11 -22.85
CA LYS A 823 16.24 14.46 -24.10
C LYS A 823 15.43 15.41 -24.97
N GLY A 824 14.10 15.38 -24.85
CA GLY A 824 13.22 16.26 -25.63
C GLY A 824 13.25 15.97 -27.13
N GLU A 825 13.42 14.72 -27.55
CA GLU A 825 13.52 14.34 -28.97
C GLU A 825 12.14 14.35 -29.65
N SER A 826 11.13 13.70 -29.06
CA SER A 826 9.78 13.68 -29.61
C SER A 826 8.94 14.89 -29.21
N ARG A 827 9.27 15.55 -28.10
CA ARG A 827 8.49 16.64 -27.49
C ARG A 827 7.11 16.19 -26.98
N TRP A 828 6.82 14.89 -26.97
CA TRP A 828 5.59 14.31 -26.43
C TRP A 828 5.90 13.53 -25.16
N VAL A 829 5.13 13.79 -24.11
CA VAL A 829 5.21 13.08 -22.84
C VAL A 829 3.86 12.51 -22.46
N GLU A 830 3.85 11.31 -21.88
CA GLU A 830 2.65 10.70 -21.33
C GLU A 830 2.26 11.38 -20.02
N VAL A 831 0.99 11.76 -19.91
CA VAL A 831 0.41 12.36 -18.72
C VAL A 831 -0.89 11.66 -18.35
N THR A 832 -1.13 11.58 -17.04
CA THR A 832 -2.42 11.22 -16.49
C THR A 832 -3.05 12.45 -15.86
N VAL A 833 -4.34 12.69 -16.08
CA VAL A 833 -5.05 13.87 -15.57
C VAL A 833 -6.43 13.49 -15.04
N GLY A 834 -6.66 13.73 -13.76
CA GLY A 834 -7.98 13.66 -13.14
C GLY A 834 -8.83 14.86 -13.55
N VAL A 835 -10.12 14.61 -13.77
CA VAL A 835 -11.12 15.66 -14.01
C VAL A 835 -12.26 15.51 -13.02
N ILE A 836 -12.73 16.63 -12.46
CA ILE A 836 -13.83 16.67 -11.49
C ILE A 836 -14.81 17.79 -11.83
N GLY A 837 -16.10 17.60 -11.55
CA GLY A 837 -17.10 18.67 -11.67
C GLY A 837 -18.47 18.20 -12.16
N LYS A 838 -19.34 19.16 -12.46
CA LYS A 838 -20.67 18.90 -13.01
C LYS A 838 -20.60 18.79 -14.54
N ARG A 839 -21.59 18.13 -15.14
CA ARG A 839 -21.74 18.06 -16.59
C ARG A 839 -21.70 19.46 -17.22
N GLY A 840 -20.78 19.65 -18.18
CA GLY A 840 -20.57 20.94 -18.86
C GLY A 840 -19.71 21.96 -18.09
N SER A 841 -19.24 21.61 -16.90
CA SER A 841 -18.31 22.41 -16.09
C SER A 841 -17.24 21.54 -15.43
N MET A 842 -16.74 20.52 -16.14
CA MET A 842 -15.62 19.70 -15.69
C MET A 842 -14.34 20.54 -15.64
N ARG A 843 -13.57 20.36 -14.57
CA ARG A 843 -12.27 20.99 -14.32
C ARG A 843 -11.17 19.95 -14.27
N SER A 844 -9.99 20.26 -14.80
CA SER A 844 -8.85 19.38 -14.69
C SER A 844 -8.09 19.65 -13.39
N LEU A 845 -7.68 18.58 -12.72
CA LEU A 845 -6.63 18.63 -11.73
C LEU A 845 -5.28 18.84 -12.44
N SER A 846 -4.23 19.07 -11.66
CA SER A 846 -2.86 19.21 -12.13
C SER A 846 -2.38 17.91 -12.79
N PRO A 847 -1.88 17.93 -14.04
CA PRO A 847 -1.38 16.73 -14.70
C PRO A 847 -0.24 16.05 -13.93
N SER A 848 -0.07 14.74 -14.13
CA SER A 848 1.03 13.96 -13.57
C SER A 848 1.81 13.26 -14.67
N ILE A 849 3.14 13.31 -14.60
CA ILE A 849 4.03 12.47 -15.41
C ILE A 849 4.54 11.31 -14.55
N THR A 850 4.36 10.09 -15.03
CA THR A 850 4.90 8.88 -14.40
C THR A 850 6.32 8.61 -14.92
N VAL A 851 7.30 8.56 -14.02
CA VAL A 851 8.72 8.41 -14.36
C VAL A 851 9.28 7.09 -13.85
N LYS A 852 10.03 6.37 -14.70
CA LYS A 852 10.76 5.17 -14.30
C LYS A 852 12.03 5.55 -13.56
N GLU A 853 12.27 4.91 -12.42
CA GLU A 853 13.37 5.24 -11.50
C GLU A 853 14.75 4.80 -12.03
N SER A 854 14.84 3.74 -12.82
CA SER A 854 16.09 3.31 -13.49
C SER A 854 15.80 2.19 -14.50
N GLY A 855 16.75 1.92 -15.42
CA GLY A 855 16.61 0.89 -16.47
C GLY A 855 16.60 -0.57 -15.99
N ASP A 856 16.44 -0.81 -14.69
CA ASP A 856 16.28 -2.16 -14.12
C ASP A 856 14.79 -2.57 -14.10
N ILE A 857 14.55 -3.87 -14.13
CA ILE A 857 13.21 -4.44 -14.14
C ILE A 857 12.58 -4.20 -12.77
N LEU A 858 11.55 -3.34 -12.70
CA LEU A 858 10.67 -3.21 -11.55
C LEU A 858 10.27 -4.59 -11.03
N SER A 859 10.46 -4.81 -9.73
CA SER A 859 10.00 -6.01 -9.04
C SER A 859 8.49 -6.17 -9.25
N LEU A 860 7.97 -7.40 -9.18
CA LEU A 860 6.52 -7.60 -9.29
C LEU A 860 5.82 -6.82 -8.15
N GLU A 861 6.49 -6.66 -7.02
CA GLU A 861 6.03 -6.02 -5.80
C GLU A 861 5.79 -4.51 -6.00
N GLU A 862 6.70 -3.82 -6.68
CA GLU A 862 6.53 -2.40 -7.06
C GLU A 862 5.46 -2.19 -8.14
N LYS A 863 5.10 -3.25 -8.90
CA LYS A 863 4.06 -3.20 -9.94
C LYS A 863 2.63 -3.27 -9.43
N PHE A 864 2.43 -3.86 -8.24
CA PHE A 864 1.10 -4.11 -7.68
C PHE A 864 0.75 -3.23 -6.48
N GLN A 865 1.72 -2.50 -5.92
CA GLN A 865 1.43 -1.32 -5.10
C GLN A 865 1.09 -0.19 -6.08
N GLY A 866 -0.15 0.31 -6.05
CA GLY A 866 -0.72 1.11 -7.15
C GLY A 866 0.14 2.31 -7.52
N GLY A 867 0.47 2.44 -8.80
CA GLY A 867 1.34 3.47 -9.38
C GLY A 867 2.80 3.00 -9.41
N THR A 868 3.33 2.65 -10.58
CA THR A 868 4.76 2.33 -10.69
C THR A 868 5.56 3.58 -10.99
N GLY A 869 6.63 3.82 -10.24
CA GLY A 869 7.53 4.94 -10.49
C GLY A 869 7.16 6.24 -9.78
N ILE A 870 7.89 7.29 -10.12
CA ILE A 870 7.85 8.61 -9.48
C ILE A 870 6.78 9.44 -10.20
N ASN A 871 5.81 9.96 -9.45
CA ASN A 871 4.73 10.78 -9.99
C ASN A 871 5.08 12.26 -9.86
N LEU A 872 5.51 12.87 -10.96
CA LEU A 872 5.83 14.30 -11.02
C LEU A 872 4.55 15.12 -11.20
N THR A 873 4.07 15.71 -10.10
CA THR A 873 2.78 16.42 -10.03
C THR A 873 2.93 17.76 -9.30
N PRO A 874 2.66 18.91 -9.93
CA PRO A 874 2.53 19.07 -11.39
C PRO A 874 3.84 18.71 -12.12
N PRO A 875 3.83 18.58 -13.46
CA PRO A 875 5.04 18.34 -14.22
C PRO A 875 6.03 19.51 -14.03
N PRO A 876 7.35 19.25 -13.89
CA PRO A 876 8.32 20.31 -13.69
C PRO A 876 8.35 21.27 -14.87
N SER A 877 8.54 22.57 -14.58
CA SER A 877 8.62 23.62 -15.60
C SER A 877 9.80 23.45 -16.59
N SER A 878 10.80 22.64 -16.22
CA SER A 878 11.90 22.23 -17.09
C SER A 878 11.49 21.25 -18.20
N ILE A 879 10.34 20.58 -18.04
CA ILE A 879 9.79 19.63 -19.02
C ILE A 879 8.64 20.30 -19.76
N ILE A 880 7.59 20.73 -19.04
CA ILE A 880 6.41 21.39 -19.61
C ILE A 880 6.35 22.81 -19.08
N SER A 881 6.37 23.81 -19.98
CA SER A 881 6.21 25.21 -19.57
C SER A 881 4.85 25.47 -18.89
N ASN A 882 4.76 26.43 -17.97
CA ASN A 882 3.50 26.76 -17.31
C ASN A 882 2.38 27.14 -18.32
N GLU A 883 2.74 27.74 -19.46
CA GLU A 883 1.80 28.07 -20.53
C GLU A 883 1.29 26.83 -21.27
N ALA A 884 2.19 25.90 -21.64
CA ALA A 884 1.80 24.63 -22.24
C ALA A 884 0.98 23.77 -21.27
N LEU A 885 1.34 23.75 -19.98
CA LEU A 885 0.61 23.04 -18.94
C LEU A 885 -0.81 23.60 -18.76
N ASN A 886 -0.97 24.92 -18.73
CA ASN A 886 -2.30 25.54 -18.64
C ASN A 886 -3.15 25.27 -19.88
N ARG A 887 -2.56 25.29 -21.08
CA ARG A 887 -3.27 24.91 -22.31
C ARG A 887 -3.67 23.44 -22.31
N SER A 888 -2.80 22.54 -21.86
CA SER A 888 -3.16 21.12 -21.75
C SER A 888 -4.31 20.90 -20.75
N LYS A 889 -4.32 21.62 -19.61
CA LYS A 889 -5.47 21.61 -18.68
C LYS A 889 -6.77 22.03 -19.39
N GLN A 890 -6.74 23.13 -20.15
CA GLN A 890 -7.92 23.59 -20.92
C GLN A 890 -8.38 22.59 -21.99
N HIS A 891 -7.44 21.95 -22.69
CA HIS A 891 -7.76 20.91 -23.67
C HIS A 891 -8.38 19.67 -22.99
N ILE A 892 -7.87 19.26 -21.82
CA ILE A 892 -8.44 18.18 -21.01
C ILE A 892 -9.85 18.52 -20.53
N GLU A 893 -10.10 19.76 -20.07
CA GLU A 893 -11.44 20.25 -19.74
C GLU A 893 -12.37 20.21 -20.95
N LEU A 894 -11.89 20.62 -22.13
CA LEU A 894 -12.66 20.57 -23.38
C LEU A 894 -13.03 19.13 -23.76
N ILE A 895 -12.10 18.19 -23.64
CA ILE A 895 -12.34 16.75 -23.85
C ILE A 895 -13.42 16.26 -22.90
N ALA A 896 -13.27 16.50 -21.59
CA ALA A 896 -14.19 16.02 -20.57
C ALA A 896 -15.62 16.55 -20.78
N ASN A 897 -15.75 17.84 -21.08
CA ASN A 897 -17.05 18.45 -21.33
C ASN A 897 -17.68 17.99 -22.65
N THR A 898 -16.87 17.74 -23.70
CA THR A 898 -17.35 17.22 -24.99
C THR A 898 -17.88 15.80 -24.88
N LEU A 899 -17.21 14.96 -24.08
CA LEU A 899 -17.65 13.60 -23.77
C LEU A 899 -18.80 13.56 -22.74
N GLN A 900 -19.23 14.73 -22.25
CA GLN A 900 -20.30 14.88 -21.27
C GLN A 900 -20.01 14.13 -19.96
N LEU A 901 -18.73 14.09 -19.56
CA LEU A 901 -18.33 13.59 -18.26
C LEU A 901 -18.92 14.44 -17.14
N GLU A 902 -19.13 13.83 -15.99
CA GLU A 902 -19.58 14.46 -14.75
C GLU A 902 -19.15 13.65 -13.54
N GLY A 903 -19.13 14.26 -12.36
CA GLY A 903 -18.57 13.68 -11.15
C GLY A 903 -17.04 13.69 -11.24
N PHE A 904 -16.46 12.57 -11.65
CA PHE A 904 -15.02 12.39 -11.78
C PHE A 904 -14.67 11.43 -12.91
N SER A 905 -13.47 11.57 -13.48
CA SER A 905 -12.87 10.62 -14.42
C SER A 905 -11.35 10.80 -14.46
N ARG A 906 -10.64 9.85 -15.07
CA ARG A 906 -9.20 9.97 -15.36
C ARG A 906 -9.00 9.93 -16.87
N ILE A 907 -8.25 10.88 -17.39
CA ILE A 907 -7.88 10.96 -18.81
C ILE A 907 -6.38 10.70 -18.91
N ASP A 908 -6.02 9.66 -19.64
CA ASP A 908 -4.64 9.35 -19.98
C ASP A 908 -4.38 9.87 -21.41
N ALA A 909 -3.31 10.63 -21.57
CA ALA A 909 -3.04 11.34 -22.82
C ALA A 909 -1.54 11.56 -23.03
N PHE A 910 -1.13 11.81 -24.27
CA PHE A 910 0.16 12.42 -24.56
C PHE A 910 -0.01 13.94 -24.66
N VAL A 911 0.91 14.69 -24.06
CA VAL A 911 0.95 16.15 -24.15
C VAL A 911 2.20 16.59 -24.89
N ASN A 912 2.02 17.49 -25.85
CA ASN A 912 3.13 18.19 -26.45
C ASN A 912 3.65 19.26 -25.47
N VAL A 913 4.90 19.15 -25.08
CA VAL A 913 5.52 19.99 -24.04
C VAL A 913 5.63 21.48 -24.42
N ASP A 914 5.61 21.79 -25.73
CA ASP A 914 5.75 23.15 -26.26
C ASP A 914 4.40 23.79 -26.56
N THR A 915 3.46 23.04 -27.14
CA THR A 915 2.14 23.55 -27.56
C THR A 915 1.02 23.27 -26.56
N GLY A 916 1.20 22.35 -25.62
CA GLY A 916 0.11 21.90 -24.75
C GLY A 916 -1.00 21.14 -25.49
N ASP A 917 -0.79 20.79 -26.77
CA ASP A 917 -1.72 19.95 -27.52
C ASP A 917 -1.82 18.57 -26.85
N VAL A 918 -3.03 18.02 -26.83
CA VAL A 918 -3.35 16.78 -26.13
C VAL A 918 -3.73 15.72 -27.15
N LEU A 919 -3.06 14.58 -27.13
CA LEU A 919 -3.40 13.39 -27.89
C LEU A 919 -3.99 12.35 -26.94
N VAL A 920 -5.31 12.11 -27.02
CA VAL A 920 -6.03 11.25 -26.07
C VAL A 920 -5.71 9.77 -26.28
N ILE A 921 -5.32 9.09 -25.20
CA ILE A 921 -5.07 7.64 -25.18
C ILE A 921 -6.36 6.93 -24.75
N GLU A 922 -6.88 7.30 -23.58
CA GLU A 922 -8.08 6.71 -23.00
C GLU A 922 -8.74 7.60 -21.94
N VAL A 923 -10.01 7.31 -21.67
CA VAL A 923 -10.81 7.97 -20.64
C VAL A 923 -11.41 6.89 -19.75
N ASN A 924 -11.03 6.88 -18.48
CA ASN A 924 -11.51 5.96 -17.47
C ASN A 924 -12.61 6.65 -16.66
N THR A 925 -13.84 6.14 -16.74
CA THR A 925 -15.03 6.75 -16.13
C THR A 925 -15.15 6.42 -14.64
N VAL A 926 -14.61 5.29 -14.21
CA VAL A 926 -14.47 4.91 -12.80
C VAL A 926 -13.01 4.52 -12.55
N PRO A 927 -12.08 5.50 -12.48
CA PRO A 927 -10.66 5.19 -12.27
C PRO A 927 -10.41 4.57 -10.90
N GLY A 928 -9.33 3.79 -10.77
CA GLY A 928 -8.86 3.24 -9.50
C GLY A 928 -8.66 4.32 -8.42
N MET A 929 -9.23 4.10 -7.24
CA MET A 929 -9.21 5.02 -6.08
C MET A 929 -8.50 4.40 -4.87
N THR A 930 -7.42 3.66 -5.12
CA THR A 930 -6.55 3.13 -4.04
C THR A 930 -5.91 4.27 -3.23
N PRO A 931 -5.41 4.03 -2.01
CA PRO A 931 -4.81 5.08 -1.17
C PRO A 931 -3.61 5.82 -1.80
N SER A 932 -2.92 5.22 -2.78
CA SER A 932 -1.80 5.82 -3.54
C SER A 932 -2.20 6.26 -4.95
N THR A 933 -3.50 6.39 -5.24
CA THR A 933 -3.95 6.78 -6.59
C THR A 933 -3.38 8.14 -6.98
N VAL A 934 -2.99 8.28 -8.25
CA VAL A 934 -2.51 9.54 -8.82
C VAL A 934 -3.52 10.68 -8.63
N LEU A 935 -4.83 10.39 -8.57
CA LEU A 935 -5.85 11.40 -8.32
C LEU A 935 -5.69 12.10 -6.98
N ILE A 936 -5.28 11.38 -5.92
CA ILE A 936 -5.01 11.98 -4.60
C ILE A 936 -3.77 12.87 -4.69
N HIS A 937 -2.73 12.46 -5.42
CA HIS A 937 -1.53 13.29 -5.61
C HIS A 937 -1.87 14.61 -6.32
N GLN A 938 -2.74 14.54 -7.33
CA GLN A 938 -3.19 15.70 -8.08
C GLN A 938 -4.06 16.62 -7.23
N ALA A 939 -4.98 16.05 -6.45
CA ALA A 939 -5.81 16.78 -5.50
C ALA A 939 -4.98 17.50 -4.43
N LEU A 940 -3.95 16.86 -3.90
CA LEU A 940 -3.00 17.43 -2.93
C LEU A 940 -2.07 18.49 -3.55
N ALA A 941 -1.87 18.48 -4.87
CA ALA A 941 -1.07 19.47 -5.58
C ALA A 941 -1.87 20.76 -5.92
N GLU A 942 -3.21 20.73 -5.82
CA GLU A 942 -4.03 21.92 -6.01
C GLU A 942 -3.81 22.96 -4.90
N GLN A 943 -4.30 24.18 -5.11
CA GLN A 943 -4.17 25.29 -4.17
C GLN A 943 -5.55 25.90 -3.87
N PRO A 944 -6.08 25.74 -2.64
CA PRO A 944 -5.54 24.95 -1.52
C PRO A 944 -5.53 23.44 -1.80
N PRO A 945 -4.68 22.64 -1.11
CA PRO A 945 -4.64 21.19 -1.28
C PRO A 945 -5.94 20.53 -0.84
N ILE A 946 -6.39 19.52 -1.58
CA ILE A 946 -7.61 18.76 -1.27
C ILE A 946 -7.20 17.38 -0.74
N TYR A 947 -7.39 17.17 0.56
CA TYR A 947 -7.06 15.92 1.25
C TYR A 947 -8.08 14.80 0.97
N PRO A 948 -7.72 13.52 1.15
CA PRO A 948 -8.56 12.37 0.80
C PRO A 948 -10.01 12.42 1.31
N HIS A 949 -10.24 12.70 2.60
CA HIS A 949 -11.59 12.86 3.17
C HIS A 949 -12.43 13.86 2.36
N GLN A 950 -11.89 15.06 2.13
CA GLN A 950 -12.58 16.12 1.39
C GLN A 950 -12.71 15.80 -0.11
N PHE A 951 -11.72 15.11 -0.69
CA PHE A 951 -11.75 14.68 -2.08
C PHE A 951 -12.94 13.74 -2.32
N PHE A 952 -13.04 12.64 -1.55
CA PHE A 952 -14.16 11.70 -1.69
C PHE A 952 -15.50 12.32 -1.32
N ARG A 953 -15.55 13.19 -0.32
CA ARG A 953 -16.75 13.96 0.00
C ARG A 953 -17.23 14.81 -1.18
N THR A 954 -16.32 15.50 -1.85
CA THR A 954 -16.62 16.31 -3.04
C THR A 954 -17.19 15.45 -4.17
N LEU A 955 -16.63 14.25 -4.39
CA LEU A 955 -17.14 13.32 -5.41
C LEU A 955 -18.55 12.83 -5.09
N LEU A 956 -18.82 12.54 -3.81
CA LEU A 956 -20.14 12.14 -3.34
C LEU A 956 -21.16 13.27 -3.53
N ASP A 957 -20.83 14.49 -3.09
CA ASP A 957 -21.72 15.65 -3.19
C ASP A 957 -22.09 15.95 -4.66
N LEU A 958 -21.14 15.84 -5.59
CA LEU A 958 -21.41 15.94 -7.03
C LEU A 958 -22.42 14.88 -7.51
N GLY A 959 -22.34 13.66 -6.98
CA GLY A 959 -23.30 12.58 -7.27
C GLY A 959 -24.68 12.83 -6.66
N THR A 960 -24.75 13.38 -5.44
CA THR A 960 -26.01 13.73 -4.77
C THR A 960 -26.73 14.89 -5.47
N GLU A 961 -26.00 15.88 -5.99
CA GLU A 961 -26.55 17.03 -6.70
C GLU A 961 -27.00 16.72 -8.14
N ARG A 962 -26.81 15.48 -8.61
CA ARG A 962 -27.22 15.02 -9.92
C ARG A 962 -28.72 15.21 -10.11
N SER A 963 -29.11 15.88 -11.18
CA SER A 963 -30.51 15.91 -11.63
C SER A 963 -30.82 14.58 -12.33
N ILE A 964 -31.65 13.74 -11.73
CA ILE A 964 -32.04 12.43 -12.28
C ILE A 964 -33.36 12.53 -13.04
#